data_AF-A0A6I0BQV7-F1
#
_entry.id   AF-A0A6I0BQV7-F1
#
_cell.length_a   1.000
_cell.length_b   1.000
_cell.length_c   1.000
_cell.angle_alpha   90.00
_cell.angle_beta   90.00
_cell.angle_gamma   90.00
#
_symmetry.space_group_name_H-M   'P 1'
#
loop_
_entity.id
_entity.type
_entity.pdbx_description
1 polymer ?
#
loop_
_entity_poly.entity_id
_entity_poly.type
_entity_poly.pdbx_seq_one_letter_code
_entity_poly.pdbx_strand_id
1 'polypeptide(L)'
;MGNKSKHKTKRILVATATLTILASGMASSPDVFAEEMQQPKKLSASLQGENSVKSENRTYTVPGKGDVEGLKQQERKNMAFSPYEPTGLYAKPNEQITINVEGNQDIQVYIGTYSYDASWREDSKIKSFTLKPGINTIQSPNGGMIYFYNKQQGGTIRTTVTTGGTTMPFFELGKHTKQDLINMLDQYPNAHAVELKGERVLITASPARVKKYLLGSNTDPVQLLKKMDEATRIQDKVDGLSEEQVDKHYVHYVEENHSPDYYMYATSYRTAYVEDAIQYVLDIDKFVKDGWGPWHEAGHLRQQSPWKFYNMTEVQNNIYSLSVEKAFNQPSNLEKSGIYPKAFQYLEQTNKNYDEISDVFVKLVMLWQLQLAYGEDFYPKLHQLYRDMPSNEIPQTDENKKQLFMISASKVAKQNLIPFFEKWGLRPNNDTIQKVAALGYPILTTEIWKGTDSNPIKPDMPNGNNILEGKQFAWSLKGISDFEFAKINFNKSTEEMQIDLKAGIPHHYFNETYSSIKVQNASGKVVYKKDIYGNKQQNAESQTVPVKIGGYIELTHLEGVHRATFMNVDNSKQESFGKKAIYEVTKDGLKKVNQIVNPKPDTEAPTQPQGLSASNVTANSVELKWNPSTDNVGVKEYQVLRDGQLIQTVQGTTFTDQNLTVNKEYKYAVKAVDAAGNTSIQSNILPVKTKDQNASYEKWDPKKAYTKGDKVEHQGKVYEAVQNHQGNGDQNWIFALSLWKPLTIK
;
A
#
# COMPACT_ATOMS: atom_id res chain seq x y z
N MET A 1 -26.92 -61.22 -25.70
CA MET A 1 -26.60 -62.53 -25.10
C MET A 1 -25.12 -62.78 -25.30
N GLY A 2 -24.37 -62.97 -24.21
CA GLY A 2 -22.93 -63.20 -24.28
C GLY A 2 -22.56 -64.66 -24.52
N ASN A 3 -21.28 -64.92 -24.82
CA ASN A 3 -20.46 -65.76 -23.94
C ASN A 3 -18.96 -65.74 -24.29
N LYS A 4 -18.18 -65.79 -23.21
CA LYS A 4 -16.87 -66.45 -22.99
C LYS A 4 -15.57 -65.95 -23.66
N SER A 5 -14.73 -65.47 -22.74
CA SER A 5 -13.36 -65.94 -22.42
C SER A 5 -12.25 -65.72 -23.45
N LYS A 6 -11.27 -64.89 -23.06
CA LYS A 6 -9.82 -65.19 -23.18
C LYS A 6 -8.98 -64.21 -22.34
N HIS A 7 -7.93 -64.77 -21.72
CA HIS A 7 -6.86 -64.09 -20.99
C HIS A 7 -6.02 -63.16 -21.89
N LYS A 8 -5.50 -62.06 -21.32
CA LYS A 8 -4.05 -61.77 -21.20
C LYS A 8 -3.76 -60.55 -20.32
N THR A 9 -2.60 -60.60 -19.69
CA THR A 9 -2.11 -59.87 -18.51
C THR A 9 -1.46 -58.51 -18.83
N LYS A 10 -1.58 -57.49 -17.96
CA LYS A 10 -0.47 -56.61 -17.49
C LYS A 10 -0.88 -55.65 -16.35
N ARG A 11 0.10 -55.39 -15.47
CA ARG A 11 0.10 -54.75 -14.14
C ARG A 11 -0.12 -53.22 -14.17
N ILE A 12 -1.00 -52.65 -13.32
CA ILE A 12 -0.85 -52.07 -11.95
C ILE A 12 -0.09 -50.72 -11.87
N LEU A 13 -0.83 -49.66 -11.50
CA LEU A 13 -0.57 -48.83 -10.30
C LEU A 13 -1.86 -48.07 -9.92
N VAL A 14 -2.42 -48.33 -8.73
CA VAL A 14 -3.56 -47.60 -8.17
C VAL A 14 -3.22 -47.21 -6.74
N ALA A 15 -3.26 -45.89 -6.50
CA ALA A 15 -3.41 -45.28 -5.19
C ALA A 15 -4.89 -45.34 -4.76
N THR A 16 -5.17 -45.52 -3.47
CA THR A 16 -6.49 -45.17 -2.94
C THR A 16 -6.46 -44.80 -1.46
N ALA A 17 -7.25 -43.77 -1.19
CA ALA A 17 -7.58 -43.10 0.06
C ALA A 17 -8.53 -43.95 0.95
N THR A 18 -8.36 -43.88 2.29
CA THR A 18 -9.24 -43.30 3.33
C THR A 18 -10.47 -44.09 3.76
N LEU A 19 -10.64 -44.23 5.09
CA LEU A 19 -11.92 -44.01 5.78
C LEU A 19 -11.75 -43.81 7.30
N THR A 20 -12.57 -42.93 7.88
CA THR A 20 -12.60 -42.46 9.27
C THR A 20 -13.75 -43.12 10.06
N ILE A 21 -13.57 -43.42 11.35
CA ILE A 21 -14.67 -43.53 12.36
C ILE A 21 -14.20 -42.94 13.71
N LEU A 22 -15.06 -42.14 14.34
CA LEU A 22 -14.93 -41.49 15.66
C LEU A 22 -15.26 -42.41 16.84
N ALA A 23 -14.58 -42.23 17.98
CA ALA A 23 -15.18 -42.23 19.33
C ALA A 23 -14.20 -41.66 20.39
N SER A 24 -14.79 -41.07 21.43
CA SER A 24 -14.30 -40.17 22.49
C SER A 24 -13.44 -40.77 23.62
N GLY A 25 -12.63 -39.93 24.29
CA GLY A 25 -12.14 -40.19 25.67
C GLY A 25 -10.98 -39.28 26.12
N MET A 26 -11.14 -38.58 27.24
CA MET A 26 -10.21 -37.60 27.83
C MET A 26 -9.00 -38.23 28.57
N ALA A 27 -7.98 -37.37 28.79
CA ALA A 27 -7.12 -37.26 29.98
C ALA A 27 -5.68 -37.86 29.98
N SER A 28 -4.71 -36.93 29.97
CA SER A 28 -3.52 -36.77 30.85
C SER A 28 -2.54 -37.92 31.19
N SER A 29 -1.25 -37.61 30.98
CA SER A 29 -0.05 -37.86 31.82
C SER A 29 1.01 -38.86 31.28
N PRO A 30 2.31 -38.66 31.65
CA PRO A 30 3.49 -39.22 30.98
C PRO A 30 4.20 -40.35 31.76
N ASP A 31 5.42 -40.70 31.32
CA ASP A 31 6.44 -41.62 31.86
C ASP A 31 6.35 -43.07 31.39
N VAL A 32 7.44 -43.56 30.76
CA VAL A 32 8.35 -44.67 31.18
C VAL A 32 9.51 -44.70 30.13
N PHE A 33 10.83 -44.89 30.37
CA PHE A 33 11.58 -45.74 31.29
C PHE A 33 13.00 -45.21 31.53
N ALA A 34 13.47 -45.39 32.77
CA ALA A 34 14.87 -45.48 33.16
C ALA A 34 15.15 -46.89 33.71
N GLU A 35 16.40 -47.37 33.55
CA GLU A 35 17.21 -48.33 34.35
C GLU A 35 18.13 -49.12 33.40
N GLU A 36 19.45 -49.18 33.63
CA GLU A 36 20.06 -50.02 34.66
C GLU A 36 21.34 -49.42 35.29
N MET A 37 21.53 -49.77 36.57
CA MET A 37 22.61 -49.37 37.48
C MET A 37 23.85 -50.29 37.47
N GLN A 38 24.94 -49.74 38.01
CA GLN A 38 26.31 -50.27 38.23
C GLN A 38 26.45 -51.37 39.31
N GLN A 39 27.55 -52.16 39.26
CA GLN A 39 28.65 -52.28 40.28
C GLN A 39 29.52 -53.58 40.10
N PRO A 40 30.72 -53.79 40.73
CA PRO A 40 31.98 -53.01 40.66
C PRO A 40 33.32 -53.84 40.60
N LYS A 41 34.42 -53.16 40.20
CA LYS A 41 35.88 -53.30 40.50
C LYS A 41 36.61 -54.67 40.46
N LYS A 42 37.69 -54.71 39.65
CA LYS A 42 39.05 -55.06 40.13
C LYS A 42 40.15 -54.30 39.39
N LEU A 43 41.07 -53.75 40.18
CA LEU A 43 42.21 -52.91 39.83
C LEU A 43 43.39 -53.81 39.43
N SER A 44 44.06 -53.52 38.32
CA SER A 44 45.45 -53.92 38.10
C SER A 44 46.16 -52.84 37.30
N ALA A 45 47.18 -52.26 37.92
CA ALA A 45 47.97 -51.17 37.39
C ALA A 45 48.97 -51.68 36.36
N SER A 46 49.04 -51.03 35.21
CA SER A 46 50.30 -50.83 34.50
C SER A 46 50.26 -49.48 33.78
N LEU A 47 51.25 -48.66 34.11
CA LEU A 47 51.52 -47.33 33.55
C LEU A 47 52.12 -47.52 32.15
N GLN A 48 51.62 -46.80 31.15
CA GLN A 48 52.41 -45.89 30.30
C GLN A 48 51.54 -45.24 29.21
N GLY A 49 51.67 -43.91 29.16
CA GLY A 49 51.24 -42.91 28.17
C GLY A 49 50.47 -43.33 26.92
N GLU A 50 49.25 -42.77 26.80
CA GLU A 50 48.86 -41.90 25.69
C GLU A 50 47.53 -41.24 26.05
N ASN A 51 47.56 -39.92 26.28
CA ASN A 51 46.34 -39.12 26.40
C ASN A 51 45.63 -39.15 25.04
N SER A 52 44.64 -40.01 24.88
CA SER A 52 43.69 -39.96 23.78
C SER A 52 42.85 -38.68 23.91
N VAL A 53 43.33 -37.60 23.31
CA VAL A 53 42.57 -36.38 23.08
C VAL A 53 41.32 -36.78 22.28
N LYS A 54 40.12 -36.58 22.83
CA LYS A 54 38.88 -36.67 22.05
C LYS A 54 39.05 -35.77 20.83
N SER A 55 39.13 -36.35 19.62
CA SER A 55 39.23 -35.55 18.40
C SER A 55 37.94 -34.74 18.25
N GLU A 56 37.99 -33.43 18.48
CA GLU A 56 36.90 -32.54 18.11
C GLU A 56 36.61 -32.72 16.62
N ASN A 57 35.35 -32.90 16.26
CA ASN A 57 34.96 -33.01 14.85
C ASN A 57 35.06 -31.63 14.19
N ARG A 58 36.21 -31.34 13.54
CA ARG A 58 36.52 -30.06 12.89
C ARG A 58 36.06 -30.02 11.43
N THR A 59 34.90 -30.62 11.15
CA THR A 59 34.29 -30.64 9.83
C THR A 59 33.06 -29.74 9.82
N TYR A 60 33.01 -28.81 8.88
CA TYR A 60 31.99 -27.78 8.75
C TYR A 60 31.23 -27.97 7.45
N THR A 61 29.90 -27.82 7.53
CA THR A 61 29.04 -27.75 6.35
C THR A 61 28.72 -26.28 6.12
N VAL A 62 29.36 -25.65 5.16
CA VAL A 62 29.29 -24.21 4.88
C VAL A 62 28.15 -23.95 3.88
N PRO A 63 27.04 -23.31 4.31
CA PRO A 63 25.91 -23.04 3.43
C PRO A 63 26.26 -21.95 2.41
N GLY A 64 25.82 -22.13 1.16
CA GLY A 64 25.88 -21.08 0.15
C GLY A 64 24.79 -20.03 0.40
N LYS A 65 25.19 -18.86 0.89
CA LYS A 65 24.28 -17.74 1.22
C LYS A 65 24.26 -16.62 0.17
N GLY A 66 25.08 -16.72 -0.87
CA GLY A 66 25.23 -15.71 -1.92
C GLY A 66 26.39 -14.75 -1.71
N ASP A 67 26.66 -13.92 -2.71
CA ASP A 67 27.67 -12.85 -2.63
C ASP A 67 27.07 -11.61 -1.92
N VAL A 68 27.61 -11.20 -0.77
CA VAL A 68 27.04 -10.12 0.06
C VAL A 68 27.05 -8.78 -0.67
N GLU A 69 28.03 -8.54 -1.53
CA GLU A 69 28.11 -7.33 -2.35
C GLU A 69 27.09 -7.36 -3.50
N GLY A 70 26.89 -8.52 -4.13
CA GLY A 70 25.80 -8.74 -5.08
C GLY A 70 24.42 -8.54 -4.46
N LEU A 71 24.17 -9.12 -3.28
CA LEU A 71 22.91 -8.96 -2.54
C LEU A 71 22.67 -7.51 -2.11
N LYS A 72 23.70 -6.81 -1.63
CA LYS A 72 23.63 -5.36 -1.34
C LYS A 72 23.16 -4.57 -2.56
N GLN A 73 23.72 -4.85 -3.74
CA GLN A 73 23.34 -4.18 -4.99
C GLN A 73 21.91 -4.55 -5.42
N GLN A 74 21.54 -5.84 -5.33
CA GLN A 74 20.20 -6.34 -5.66
C GLN A 74 19.14 -5.69 -4.78
N GLU A 75 19.39 -5.56 -3.48
CA GLU A 75 18.45 -4.96 -2.53
C GLU A 75 18.54 -3.43 -2.48
N ARG A 76 19.46 -2.83 -3.24
CA ARG A 76 19.72 -1.37 -3.33
C ARG A 76 20.18 -0.74 -2.01
N LYS A 77 20.85 -1.52 -1.15
CA LYS A 77 21.34 -1.10 0.17
C LYS A 77 22.70 -0.40 0.06
N ASN A 78 23.07 0.38 1.08
CA ASN A 78 24.39 1.02 1.15
C ASN A 78 25.49 0.11 1.74
N MET A 79 25.10 -0.86 2.57
CA MET A 79 26.01 -1.72 3.33
C MET A 79 25.64 -3.18 3.12
N ALA A 80 26.66 -4.05 3.15
CA ALA A 80 26.50 -5.49 3.08
C ALA A 80 26.29 -6.09 4.49
N PHE A 81 25.63 -7.24 4.59
CA PHE A 81 25.60 -8.05 5.81
C PHE A 81 26.90 -8.86 5.96
N SER A 82 27.08 -9.54 7.10
CA SER A 82 28.33 -10.24 7.40
C SER A 82 28.55 -11.44 6.47
N PRO A 83 29.73 -11.58 5.83
CA PRO A 83 30.06 -12.76 5.03
C PRO A 83 30.36 -14.00 5.87
N TYR A 84 30.38 -13.88 7.20
CA TYR A 84 30.95 -14.88 8.09
C TYR A 84 30.01 -16.06 8.36
N GLU A 85 30.52 -17.26 8.15
CA GLU A 85 30.05 -18.49 8.80
C GLU A 85 31.06 -18.88 9.90
N PRO A 86 30.72 -18.77 11.20
CA PRO A 86 31.65 -18.98 12.30
C PRO A 86 32.03 -20.45 12.47
N THR A 87 33.30 -20.68 12.83
CA THR A 87 33.84 -22.03 13.08
C THR A 87 34.03 -22.37 14.56
N GLY A 88 33.99 -21.36 15.44
CA GLY A 88 34.40 -21.49 16.84
C GLY A 88 35.91 -21.72 17.03
N LEU A 89 36.73 -21.50 15.99
CA LEU A 89 38.18 -21.63 16.06
C LEU A 89 38.87 -20.27 16.01
N TYR A 90 39.97 -20.16 16.75
CA TYR A 90 40.87 -19.02 16.76
C TYR A 90 42.26 -19.43 16.28
N ALA A 91 42.81 -18.67 15.33
CA ALA A 91 44.20 -18.77 14.91
C ALA A 91 45.05 -17.75 15.67
N LYS A 92 46.17 -18.20 16.26
CA LYS A 92 47.18 -17.28 16.82
C LYS A 92 47.89 -16.50 15.69
N PRO A 93 48.52 -15.36 16.01
CA PRO A 93 49.41 -14.66 15.08
C PRO A 93 50.42 -15.60 14.41
N ASN A 94 50.41 -15.62 13.07
CA ASN A 94 51.25 -16.47 12.21
C ASN A 94 51.08 -17.99 12.39
N GLU A 95 50.02 -18.46 13.06
CA GLU A 95 49.71 -19.88 13.12
C GLU A 95 49.30 -20.40 11.73
N GLN A 96 49.90 -21.53 11.33
CA GLN A 96 49.51 -22.21 10.10
C GLN A 96 48.23 -23.01 10.33
N ILE A 97 47.21 -22.72 9.54
CA ILE A 97 45.95 -23.44 9.52
C ILE A 97 45.87 -24.24 8.23
N THR A 98 45.66 -25.55 8.35
CA THR A 98 45.47 -26.42 7.18
C THR A 98 44.00 -26.79 7.06
N ILE A 99 43.43 -26.55 5.89
CA ILE A 99 42.00 -26.72 5.61
C ILE A 99 41.85 -27.54 4.32
N ASN A 100 41.10 -28.64 4.41
CA ASN A 100 40.66 -29.39 3.24
C ASN A 100 39.28 -28.91 2.81
N VAL A 101 39.11 -28.54 1.54
CA VAL A 101 37.84 -28.14 0.93
C VAL A 101 37.36 -29.27 0.02
N GLU A 102 36.22 -29.87 0.33
CA GLU A 102 35.61 -30.89 -0.52
C GLU A 102 34.87 -30.25 -1.71
N GLY A 103 34.70 -31.02 -2.79
CA GLY A 103 33.94 -30.59 -3.97
C GLY A 103 34.83 -29.98 -5.05
N ASN A 104 34.27 -29.05 -5.84
CA ASN A 104 34.92 -28.48 -7.02
C ASN A 104 34.82 -26.96 -7.11
N GLN A 105 34.37 -26.30 -6.04
CA GLN A 105 34.16 -24.86 -5.98
C GLN A 105 35.11 -24.23 -4.96
N ASP A 106 35.57 -23.03 -5.28
CA ASP A 106 36.34 -22.22 -4.35
C ASP A 106 35.43 -21.66 -3.25
N ILE A 107 35.99 -21.45 -2.06
CA ILE A 107 35.36 -20.69 -0.98
C ILE A 107 36.31 -19.64 -0.43
N GLN A 108 35.78 -18.67 0.30
CA GLN A 108 36.60 -17.75 1.07
C GLN A 108 36.70 -18.19 2.52
N VAL A 109 37.82 -17.84 3.15
CA VAL A 109 38.01 -17.95 4.59
C VAL A 109 38.60 -16.66 5.11
N TYR A 110 38.15 -16.23 6.29
CA TYR A 110 38.66 -15.06 6.99
C TYR A 110 39.38 -15.49 8.26
N ILE A 111 40.47 -14.80 8.58
CA ILE A 111 41.12 -14.86 9.89
C ILE A 111 41.10 -13.43 10.45
N GLY A 112 40.28 -13.27 11.49
CA GLY A 112 40.01 -12.01 12.16
C GLY A 112 38.55 -11.57 12.07
N THR A 113 38.10 -10.82 13.07
CA THR A 113 36.75 -10.29 13.20
C THR A 113 36.77 -8.78 13.03
N TYR A 114 36.07 -8.26 12.01
CA TYR A 114 35.90 -6.82 11.81
C TYR A 114 35.39 -6.12 13.07
N SER A 115 35.94 -4.95 13.40
CA SER A 115 35.64 -4.15 14.60
C SER A 115 36.05 -4.78 15.95
N TYR A 116 36.23 -6.10 16.05
CA TYR A 116 36.72 -6.74 17.28
C TYR A 116 38.24 -6.80 17.36
N ASP A 117 38.91 -7.21 16.28
CA ASP A 117 40.39 -7.37 16.27
C ASP A 117 41.12 -6.09 15.82
N ALA A 118 40.40 -5.15 15.24
CA ALA A 118 40.91 -3.88 14.76
C ALA A 118 39.78 -2.85 14.59
N SER A 119 40.11 -1.57 14.66
CA SER A 119 39.18 -0.48 14.31
C SER A 119 38.69 -0.63 12.87
N TRP A 120 37.50 -0.10 12.57
CA TRP A 120 36.94 -0.07 11.22
C TRP A 120 37.84 0.63 10.18
N ARG A 121 38.72 1.54 10.63
CA ARG A 121 39.73 2.21 9.77
C ARG A 121 40.89 1.30 9.39
N GLU A 122 41.01 0.16 10.06
CA GLU A 122 42.08 -0.81 9.91
C GLU A 122 41.56 -2.19 9.46
N ASP A 123 40.39 -2.23 8.79
CA ASP A 123 39.76 -3.45 8.26
C ASP A 123 40.72 -4.33 7.43
N SER A 124 41.77 -3.74 6.84
CA SER A 124 42.85 -4.47 6.12
C SER A 124 43.69 -5.42 7.00
N LYS A 125 43.61 -5.29 8.33
CA LYS A 125 44.22 -6.21 9.30
C LYS A 125 43.50 -7.55 9.34
N ILE A 126 42.23 -7.61 8.95
CA ILE A 126 41.47 -8.83 8.78
C ILE A 126 41.86 -9.45 7.44
N LYS A 127 42.34 -10.69 7.46
CA LYS A 127 42.83 -11.35 6.25
C LYS A 127 41.79 -12.31 5.70
N SER A 128 41.54 -12.22 4.40
CA SER A 128 40.75 -13.20 3.66
C SER A 128 41.62 -13.96 2.68
N PHE A 129 41.27 -15.22 2.44
CA PHE A 129 41.97 -16.12 1.53
C PHE A 129 40.95 -16.85 0.66
N THR A 130 41.28 -17.06 -0.60
CA THR A 130 40.51 -17.96 -1.47
C THR A 130 41.07 -19.37 -1.32
N LEU A 131 40.24 -20.30 -0.85
CA LEU A 131 40.57 -21.70 -0.73
C LEU A 131 40.14 -22.44 -1.99
N LYS A 132 41.05 -23.21 -2.58
CA LYS A 132 40.78 -24.09 -3.71
C LYS A 132 40.28 -25.45 -3.21
N PRO A 133 39.54 -26.23 -4.03
CA PRO A 133 39.26 -27.62 -3.71
C PRO A 133 40.55 -28.40 -3.35
N GLY A 134 40.49 -29.23 -2.31
CA GLY A 134 41.62 -29.94 -1.75
C GLY A 134 42.26 -29.21 -0.55
N ILE A 135 43.54 -29.53 -0.28
CA ILE A 135 44.27 -29.06 0.90
C ILE A 135 44.84 -27.67 0.65
N ASN A 136 44.59 -26.75 1.59
CA ASN A 136 45.10 -25.40 1.61
C ASN A 136 45.80 -25.13 2.95
N THR A 137 46.88 -24.36 2.93
CA THR A 137 47.55 -23.87 4.15
C THR A 137 47.56 -22.35 4.12
N ILE A 138 47.05 -21.74 5.18
CA ILE A 138 46.91 -20.29 5.33
C ILE A 138 47.47 -19.83 6.68
N GLN A 139 47.82 -18.56 6.80
CA GLN A 139 48.22 -17.94 8.06
C GLN A 139 47.96 -16.44 8.00
N SER A 140 47.61 -15.83 9.13
CA SER A 140 47.44 -14.38 9.27
C SER A 140 48.43 -13.83 10.28
N PRO A 141 49.14 -12.72 9.99
CA PRO A 141 50.08 -12.13 10.92
C PRO A 141 49.44 -11.61 12.21
N ASN A 142 48.15 -11.26 12.16
CA ASN A 142 47.42 -10.76 13.33
C ASN A 142 46.67 -11.85 14.10
N GLY A 143 46.53 -13.06 13.52
CA GLY A 143 45.63 -14.07 14.06
C GLY A 143 44.16 -13.60 14.02
N GLY A 144 43.31 -14.28 14.79
CA GLY A 144 41.90 -13.97 14.94
C GLY A 144 40.97 -15.17 14.75
N MET A 145 39.67 -14.94 14.91
CA MET A 145 38.64 -15.97 14.69
C MET A 145 38.59 -16.40 13.22
N ILE A 146 38.30 -17.68 12.97
CA ILE A 146 38.26 -18.27 11.63
C ILE A 146 36.81 -18.34 11.15
N TYR A 147 36.53 -17.79 9.96
CA TYR A 147 35.20 -17.79 9.34
C TYR A 147 35.27 -18.35 7.94
N PHE A 148 34.32 -19.22 7.57
CA PHE A 148 34.12 -19.59 6.17
C PHE A 148 33.15 -18.65 5.48
N TYR A 149 33.26 -18.57 4.17
CA TYR A 149 32.31 -17.85 3.34
C TYR A 149 32.11 -18.55 1.99
N ASN A 150 30.92 -19.08 1.79
CA ASN A 150 30.49 -19.68 0.53
C ASN A 150 29.57 -18.70 -0.24
N LYS A 151 30.13 -18.09 -1.30
CA LYS A 151 29.45 -17.11 -2.15
C LYS A 151 28.36 -17.69 -3.04
N GLN A 152 28.21 -19.01 -3.12
CA GLN A 152 27.17 -19.62 -3.95
C GLN A 152 25.79 -19.29 -3.41
N GLN A 153 24.83 -19.14 -4.31
CA GLN A 153 23.42 -19.03 -3.93
C GLN A 153 22.84 -20.44 -3.77
N GLY A 154 22.75 -20.91 -2.53
CA GLY A 154 22.30 -22.26 -2.20
C GLY A 154 23.40 -23.32 -2.23
N GLY A 155 23.03 -24.55 -1.87
CA GLY A 155 23.97 -25.67 -1.72
C GLY A 155 24.83 -25.59 -0.45
N THR A 156 25.73 -26.56 -0.28
CA THR A 156 26.66 -26.59 0.85
C THR A 156 28.03 -27.09 0.39
N ILE A 157 29.08 -26.62 1.04
CA ILE A 157 30.46 -27.13 0.86
C ILE A 157 30.95 -27.67 2.19
N ARG A 158 31.51 -28.88 2.16
CA ARG A 158 32.15 -29.46 3.34
C ARG A 158 33.60 -29.02 3.41
N THR A 159 34.02 -28.57 4.58
CA THR A 159 35.40 -28.19 4.87
C THR A 159 35.87 -28.86 6.13
N THR A 160 37.14 -29.22 6.20
CA THR A 160 37.73 -29.81 7.41
C THR A 160 38.99 -29.06 7.78
N VAL A 161 39.05 -28.50 8.99
CA VAL A 161 40.29 -27.92 9.54
C VAL A 161 41.12 -29.05 10.13
N THR A 162 42.16 -29.47 9.44
CA THR A 162 42.96 -30.64 9.79
C THR A 162 44.08 -30.32 10.78
N THR A 163 44.58 -29.09 10.79
CA THR A 163 45.69 -28.66 11.65
C THR A 163 45.59 -27.18 11.97
N GLY A 164 46.00 -26.81 13.19
CA GLY A 164 45.93 -25.44 13.69
C GLY A 164 44.54 -25.05 14.17
N GLY A 165 44.46 -23.92 14.86
CA GLY A 165 43.23 -23.39 15.42
C GLY A 165 42.94 -23.95 16.82
N THR A 166 42.71 -23.04 17.75
CA THR A 166 42.30 -23.33 19.13
C THR A 166 40.80 -23.10 19.26
N THR A 167 40.07 -24.04 19.86
CA THR A 167 38.63 -23.91 20.16
C THR A 167 38.37 -22.75 21.10
N MET A 168 37.34 -21.97 20.79
CA MET A 168 36.83 -20.86 21.60
C MET A 168 35.36 -21.12 21.99
N PRO A 169 34.84 -20.46 23.04
CA PRO A 169 33.43 -20.50 23.39
C PRO A 169 32.54 -20.10 22.21
N PHE A 170 31.76 -21.05 21.70
CA PHE A 170 30.87 -20.88 20.56
C PHE A 170 29.49 -21.46 20.87
N PHE A 171 28.54 -20.56 21.11
CA PHE A 171 27.15 -20.92 21.35
C PHE A 171 26.37 -20.91 20.04
N GLU A 172 25.50 -21.90 19.83
CA GLU A 172 24.67 -22.00 18.64
C GLU A 172 23.24 -22.32 19.06
N LEU A 173 22.31 -21.46 18.64
CA LEU A 173 20.90 -21.61 18.91
C LEU A 173 20.40 -22.97 18.40
N GLY A 174 19.65 -23.68 19.26
CA GLY A 174 19.13 -25.01 18.95
C GLY A 174 20.12 -26.15 19.21
N LYS A 175 21.40 -25.87 19.48
CA LYS A 175 22.40 -26.88 19.88
C LYS A 175 22.83 -26.77 21.33
N HIS A 176 22.96 -25.55 21.84
CA HIS A 176 23.52 -25.28 23.17
C HIS A 176 22.48 -24.69 24.12
N THR A 177 22.65 -24.98 25.41
CA THR A 177 21.87 -24.42 26.53
C THR A 177 22.68 -23.34 27.25
N LYS A 178 22.03 -22.53 28.10
CA LYS A 178 22.72 -21.55 28.96
C LYS A 178 23.83 -22.20 29.79
N GLN A 179 23.62 -23.42 30.29
CA GLN A 179 24.63 -24.14 31.06
C GLN A 179 25.83 -24.54 30.20
N ASP A 180 25.61 -24.91 28.94
CA ASP A 180 26.71 -25.20 28.01
C ASP A 180 27.59 -23.97 27.78
N LEU A 181 26.99 -22.77 27.64
CA LEU A 181 27.75 -21.51 27.54
C LEU A 181 28.61 -21.27 28.79
N ILE A 182 28.05 -21.49 30.00
CA ILE A 182 28.80 -21.36 31.26
C ILE A 182 29.97 -22.35 31.26
N ASN A 183 29.72 -23.62 30.92
CA ASN A 183 30.75 -24.65 30.86
C ASN A 183 31.87 -24.29 29.86
N MET A 184 31.52 -23.74 28.69
CA MET A 184 32.50 -23.26 27.71
C MET A 184 33.36 -22.11 28.28
N LEU A 185 32.74 -21.16 28.97
CA LEU A 185 33.45 -20.02 29.57
C LEU A 185 34.36 -20.41 30.74
N ASP A 186 34.03 -21.49 31.44
CA ASP A 186 34.86 -22.07 32.51
C ASP A 186 36.01 -22.91 31.92
N GLN A 187 35.75 -23.63 30.83
CA GLN A 187 36.76 -24.42 30.13
C GLN A 187 37.80 -23.54 29.41
N TYR A 188 37.39 -22.39 28.88
CA TYR A 188 38.25 -21.47 28.14
C TYR A 188 38.26 -20.07 28.78
N PRO A 189 38.86 -19.91 29.99
CA PRO A 189 38.79 -18.66 30.76
C PRO A 189 39.54 -17.50 30.11
N ASN A 190 40.55 -17.80 29.29
CA ASN A 190 41.37 -16.83 28.55
C ASN A 190 41.03 -16.82 27.05
N ALA A 191 39.80 -17.18 26.69
CA ALA A 191 39.37 -17.18 25.31
C ALA A 191 39.52 -15.80 24.67
N HIS A 192 39.94 -15.78 23.40
CA HIS A 192 40.08 -14.55 22.62
C HIS A 192 38.74 -13.82 22.46
N ALA A 193 37.68 -14.58 22.17
CA ALA A 193 36.32 -14.10 22.00
C ALA A 193 35.32 -15.19 22.39
N VAL A 194 34.07 -14.77 22.55
CA VAL A 194 32.88 -15.62 22.66
C VAL A 194 31.99 -15.28 21.48
N GLU A 195 31.51 -16.31 20.78
CA GLU A 195 30.58 -16.14 19.67
C GLU A 195 29.22 -16.75 20.01
N LEU A 196 28.15 -15.99 19.78
CA LEU A 196 26.76 -16.44 19.95
C LEU A 196 26.07 -16.37 18.59
N LYS A 197 25.68 -17.52 18.05
CA LYS A 197 25.07 -17.65 16.73
C LYS A 197 23.57 -17.95 16.84
N GLY A 198 22.74 -17.06 16.29
CA GLY A 198 21.32 -17.26 16.04
C GLY A 198 21.06 -17.76 14.62
N GLU A 199 19.80 -17.70 14.18
CA GLU A 199 19.41 -18.03 12.81
C GLU A 199 19.75 -16.90 11.83
N ARG A 200 19.65 -15.65 12.29
CA ARG A 200 19.79 -14.41 11.51
C ARG A 200 20.82 -13.45 12.09
N VAL A 201 21.31 -13.72 13.30
CA VAL A 201 22.29 -12.88 14.00
C VAL A 201 23.55 -13.63 14.40
N LEU A 202 24.66 -12.89 14.49
CA LEU A 202 25.92 -13.33 15.08
C LEU A 202 26.37 -12.27 16.09
N ILE A 203 26.81 -12.68 17.28
CA ILE A 203 27.41 -11.79 18.27
C ILE A 203 28.86 -12.22 18.49
N THR A 204 29.79 -11.27 18.46
CA THR A 204 31.17 -11.49 18.89
C THR A 204 31.50 -10.51 20.01
N ALA A 205 31.81 -11.04 21.20
CA ALA A 205 32.16 -10.25 22.37
C ALA A 205 33.22 -10.96 23.21
N SER A 206 33.90 -10.24 24.07
CA SER A 206 34.88 -10.80 24.99
C SER A 206 34.21 -11.63 26.09
N PRO A 207 34.91 -12.64 26.65
CA PRO A 207 34.40 -13.39 27.80
C PRO A 207 34.01 -12.50 28.98
N ALA A 208 34.73 -11.39 29.18
CA ALA A 208 34.44 -10.43 30.24
C ALA A 208 33.07 -9.76 30.05
N ARG A 209 32.74 -9.31 28.84
CA ARG A 209 31.44 -8.68 28.55
C ARG A 209 30.29 -9.67 28.60
N VAL A 210 30.48 -10.88 28.08
CA VAL A 210 29.46 -11.94 28.18
C VAL A 210 29.18 -12.29 29.65
N LYS A 211 30.22 -12.45 30.48
CA LYS A 211 30.04 -12.68 31.93
C LYS A 211 29.34 -11.50 32.60
N LYS A 212 29.74 -10.25 32.30
CA LYS A 212 29.18 -9.04 32.92
C LYS A 212 27.72 -8.79 32.55
N TYR A 213 27.39 -8.84 31.27
CA TYR A 213 26.08 -8.35 30.78
C TYR A 213 25.09 -9.44 30.39
N LEU A 214 25.55 -10.61 29.93
CA LEU A 214 24.64 -11.71 29.61
C LEU A 214 24.40 -12.57 30.85
N LEU A 215 25.46 -13.12 31.44
CA LEU A 215 25.32 -13.95 32.64
C LEU A 215 24.98 -13.11 33.88
N GLY A 216 25.59 -11.94 34.03
CA GLY A 216 25.36 -11.04 35.16
C GLY A 216 23.96 -10.44 35.23
N SER A 217 23.27 -10.27 34.09
CA SER A 217 21.84 -9.89 34.04
C SER A 217 20.90 -11.10 34.14
N ASN A 218 21.44 -12.30 34.30
CA ASN A 218 20.71 -13.57 34.22
C ASN A 218 20.00 -13.81 32.86
N THR A 219 20.42 -13.13 31.79
CA THR A 219 19.89 -13.36 30.44
C THR A 219 20.06 -14.81 30.01
N ASP A 220 19.04 -15.37 29.36
CA ASP A 220 19.11 -16.66 28.68
C ASP A 220 19.54 -16.43 27.22
N PRO A 221 20.71 -16.95 26.78
CA PRO A 221 21.19 -16.75 25.42
C PRO A 221 20.24 -17.31 24.36
N VAL A 222 19.45 -18.34 24.67
CA VAL A 222 18.44 -18.89 23.75
C VAL A 222 17.33 -17.87 23.52
N GLN A 223 16.83 -17.24 24.58
CA GLN A 223 15.75 -16.25 24.49
C GLN A 223 16.24 -14.97 23.82
N LEU A 224 17.47 -14.54 24.15
CA LEU A 224 18.09 -13.37 23.56
C LEU A 224 18.22 -13.53 22.04
N LEU A 225 18.84 -14.61 21.57
CA LEU A 225 19.05 -14.83 20.13
C LEU A 225 17.72 -14.95 19.38
N LYS A 226 16.72 -15.63 19.95
CA LYS A 226 15.36 -15.67 19.36
C LYS A 226 14.75 -14.28 19.22
N LYS A 227 14.89 -13.41 20.23
CA LYS A 227 14.38 -12.03 20.17
C LYS A 227 15.15 -11.17 19.17
N MET A 228 16.45 -11.36 19.05
CA MET A 228 17.26 -10.66 18.04
C MET A 228 16.94 -11.15 16.61
N ASP A 229 16.70 -12.45 16.42
CA ASP A 229 16.23 -13.01 15.16
C ASP A 229 14.82 -12.48 14.81
N GLU A 230 13.93 -12.33 15.80
CA GLU A 230 12.61 -11.69 15.62
C GLU A 230 12.73 -10.23 15.19
N ALA A 231 13.57 -9.43 15.87
CA ALA A 231 13.86 -8.05 15.50
C ALA A 231 14.39 -7.95 14.06
N THR A 232 15.30 -8.84 13.69
CA THR A 232 15.83 -8.93 12.31
C THR A 232 14.71 -9.15 11.30
N ARG A 233 13.80 -10.10 11.55
CA ARG A 233 12.65 -10.36 10.67
C ARG A 233 11.68 -9.18 10.57
N ILE A 234 11.48 -8.45 11.65
CA ILE A 234 10.65 -7.23 11.63
C ILE A 234 11.29 -6.19 10.69
N GLN A 235 12.61 -6.01 10.75
CA GLN A 235 13.31 -5.10 9.85
C GLN A 235 13.29 -5.60 8.40
N ASP A 236 13.48 -6.90 8.17
CA ASP A 236 13.40 -7.52 6.84
C ASP A 236 11.98 -7.37 6.23
N LYS A 237 10.93 -7.37 7.07
CA LYS A 237 9.56 -7.07 6.63
C LYS A 237 9.46 -5.64 6.10
N VAL A 238 10.09 -4.65 6.74
CA VAL A 238 10.11 -3.24 6.28
C VAL A 238 10.74 -3.13 4.89
N ASP A 239 11.77 -3.93 4.59
CA ASP A 239 12.38 -4.05 3.26
C ASP A 239 11.44 -4.70 2.21
N GLY A 240 10.28 -5.21 2.61
CA GLY A 240 9.35 -5.91 1.72
C GLY A 240 9.92 -7.22 1.19
N LEU A 241 10.77 -7.90 1.98
CA LEU A 241 11.34 -9.21 1.66
C LEU A 241 10.59 -10.31 2.41
N SER A 242 10.22 -11.38 1.71
CA SER A 242 9.74 -12.60 2.36
C SER A 242 10.91 -13.40 2.95
N GLU A 243 10.60 -14.35 3.83
CA GLU A 243 11.60 -15.28 4.37
C GLU A 243 12.36 -16.06 3.30
N GLU A 244 11.78 -16.30 2.12
CA GLU A 244 12.49 -17.00 1.04
C GLU A 244 13.44 -16.07 0.27
N GLN A 245 13.10 -14.77 0.19
CA GLN A 245 13.85 -13.79 -0.61
C GLN A 245 14.95 -13.10 0.17
N VAL A 246 14.83 -13.03 1.49
CA VAL A 246 15.72 -12.23 2.32
C VAL A 246 17.15 -12.75 2.32
N ASP A 247 18.11 -11.82 2.33
CA ASP A 247 19.52 -12.09 2.56
C ASP A 247 19.73 -12.95 3.83
N LYS A 248 20.21 -14.18 3.65
CA LYS A 248 20.44 -15.17 4.72
C LYS A 248 21.75 -14.99 5.49
N HIS A 249 22.54 -13.97 5.17
CA HIS A 249 23.70 -13.56 5.97
C HIS A 249 23.30 -12.97 7.32
N TYR A 250 24.26 -12.92 8.24
CA TYR A 250 24.02 -12.48 9.61
C TYR A 250 24.07 -10.95 9.74
N VAL A 251 23.16 -10.40 10.54
CA VAL A 251 23.43 -9.13 11.22
C VAL A 251 24.43 -9.42 12.33
N HIS A 252 25.64 -8.89 12.20
CA HIS A 252 26.75 -9.20 13.10
C HIS A 252 26.95 -8.07 14.11
N TYR A 253 26.73 -8.36 15.39
CA TYR A 253 26.87 -7.43 16.51
C TYR A 253 28.23 -7.66 17.18
N VAL A 254 29.07 -6.63 17.22
CA VAL A 254 30.47 -6.77 17.62
C VAL A 254 30.83 -5.82 18.76
N GLU A 255 31.43 -6.35 19.83
CA GLU A 255 32.12 -5.52 20.82
C GLU A 255 33.32 -4.81 20.17
N GLU A 256 33.46 -3.51 20.39
CA GLU A 256 34.53 -2.68 19.83
C GLU A 256 35.29 -1.98 20.96
N ASN A 257 36.63 -2.05 20.94
CA ASN A 257 37.47 -1.39 21.94
C ASN A 257 38.66 -0.62 21.31
N HIS A 258 38.56 -0.26 20.03
CA HIS A 258 39.64 0.39 19.26
C HIS A 258 39.31 1.81 18.82
N SER A 259 38.05 2.24 18.95
CA SER A 259 37.54 3.51 18.42
C SER A 259 36.79 4.28 19.52
N PRO A 260 37.48 4.78 20.56
CA PRO A 260 36.85 5.37 21.76
C PRO A 260 36.02 6.64 21.50
N ASP A 261 36.20 7.29 20.35
CA ASP A 261 35.42 8.46 19.96
C ASP A 261 33.99 8.12 19.47
N TYR A 262 33.69 6.83 19.29
CA TYR A 262 32.38 6.34 18.87
C TYR A 262 31.64 5.72 20.06
N TYR A 263 30.31 5.68 19.98
CA TYR A 263 29.48 4.98 20.97
C TYR A 263 28.94 3.67 20.40
N MET A 264 28.20 3.76 19.29
CA MET A 264 27.77 2.65 18.46
C MET A 264 27.92 3.09 17.00
N TYR A 265 28.14 2.14 16.09
CA TYR A 265 28.15 2.44 14.66
C TYR A 265 27.85 1.20 13.81
N ALA A 266 27.43 1.45 12.57
CA ALA A 266 27.26 0.45 11.53
C ALA A 266 28.12 0.77 10.31
N THR A 267 28.65 -0.26 9.69
CA THR A 267 29.34 -0.20 8.40
C THR A 267 29.26 -1.58 7.76
N SER A 268 29.65 -1.74 6.49
CA SER A 268 29.53 -3.01 5.79
C SER A 268 30.01 -4.18 6.64
N TYR A 269 29.23 -5.26 6.66
CA TYR A 269 29.46 -6.51 7.38
C TYR A 269 29.06 -6.52 8.87
N ARG A 270 28.97 -5.40 9.59
CA ARG A 270 28.77 -5.43 11.06
C ARG A 270 28.15 -4.16 11.66
N THR A 271 27.57 -4.33 12.84
CA THR A 271 27.32 -3.28 13.82
C THR A 271 28.31 -3.43 14.97
N ALA A 272 28.76 -2.31 15.53
CA ALA A 272 29.83 -2.26 16.52
C ALA A 272 29.42 -1.41 17.73
N TYR A 273 29.82 -1.86 18.93
CA TYR A 273 29.39 -1.29 20.20
C TYR A 273 30.61 -1.05 21.08
N VAL A 274 30.93 0.22 21.32
CA VAL A 274 32.15 0.63 22.01
C VAL A 274 32.02 0.40 23.53
N GLU A 275 33.01 -0.27 24.11
CA GLU A 275 33.12 -0.53 25.54
C GLU A 275 31.84 -1.17 26.16
N ASP A 276 31.17 -0.44 27.07
CA ASP A 276 29.99 -0.89 27.80
C ASP A 276 28.72 -0.87 26.93
N ALA A 277 28.75 -0.28 25.72
CA ALA A 277 27.59 -0.20 24.83
C ALA A 277 27.06 -1.57 24.38
N ILE A 278 27.91 -2.61 24.34
CA ILE A 278 27.51 -3.98 24.00
C ILE A 278 26.48 -4.57 24.98
N GLN A 279 26.29 -3.95 26.16
CA GLN A 279 25.27 -4.35 27.12
C GLN A 279 23.85 -4.33 26.52
N TYR A 280 23.55 -3.42 25.59
CA TYR A 280 22.23 -3.36 24.93
C TYR A 280 22.00 -4.51 23.95
N VAL A 281 23.06 -5.25 23.59
CA VAL A 281 23.01 -6.46 22.77
C VAL A 281 22.97 -7.72 23.63
N LEU A 282 23.72 -7.75 24.74
CA LEU A 282 23.92 -8.96 25.56
C LEU A 282 22.89 -9.16 26.67
N ASP A 283 22.19 -8.11 27.06
CA ASP A 283 21.14 -8.13 28.08
C ASP A 283 19.76 -8.12 27.38
N ILE A 284 18.96 -9.17 27.55
CA ILE A 284 17.67 -9.30 26.86
C ILE A 284 16.66 -8.24 27.30
N ASP A 285 16.67 -7.84 28.57
CA ASP A 285 15.74 -6.82 29.05
C ASP A 285 16.08 -5.46 28.44
N LYS A 286 17.37 -5.14 28.34
CA LYS A 286 17.82 -3.92 27.64
C LYS A 286 17.54 -4.02 26.16
N PHE A 287 17.84 -5.14 25.51
CA PHE A 287 17.58 -5.30 24.08
C PHE A 287 16.09 -5.15 23.76
N VAL A 288 15.17 -5.62 24.60
CA VAL A 288 13.73 -5.55 24.33
C VAL A 288 13.12 -4.20 24.74
N LYS A 289 13.52 -3.63 25.88
CA LYS A 289 12.87 -2.44 26.47
C LYS A 289 13.60 -1.13 26.16
N ASP A 290 14.89 -1.19 25.90
CA ASP A 290 15.77 -0.03 25.65
C ASP A 290 16.74 -0.29 24.48
N GLY A 291 16.28 -1.09 23.50
CA GLY A 291 17.09 -1.61 22.41
C GLY A 291 17.31 -0.65 21.24
N TRP A 292 17.00 0.65 21.40
CA TRP A 292 17.02 1.61 20.31
C TRP A 292 18.35 1.61 19.55
N GLY A 293 19.47 1.65 20.27
CA GLY A 293 20.81 1.63 19.67
C GLY A 293 21.05 0.42 18.77
N PRO A 294 20.98 -0.82 19.27
CA PRO A 294 21.13 -2.01 18.44
C PRO A 294 20.18 -2.09 17.24
N TRP A 295 18.92 -1.66 17.38
CA TRP A 295 17.96 -1.66 16.27
C TRP A 295 18.31 -0.59 15.22
N HIS A 296 18.77 0.58 15.67
CA HIS A 296 19.21 1.71 14.84
C HIS A 296 20.42 1.35 13.99
N GLU A 297 21.44 0.72 14.59
CA GLU A 297 22.62 0.25 13.85
C GLU A 297 22.26 -0.83 12.83
N ALA A 298 21.40 -1.78 13.21
CA ALA A 298 20.92 -2.81 12.28
C ALA A 298 20.09 -2.20 11.12
N GLY A 299 19.39 -1.08 11.38
CA GLY A 299 18.66 -0.31 10.38
C GLY A 299 19.57 0.34 9.34
N HIS A 300 20.77 0.81 9.72
CA HIS A 300 21.74 1.37 8.76
C HIS A 300 22.15 0.35 7.69
N LEU A 301 22.25 -0.93 8.04
CA LEU A 301 22.58 -2.00 7.10
C LEU A 301 21.50 -2.21 6.02
N ARG A 302 20.29 -1.67 6.23
CA ARG A 302 19.11 -1.85 5.35
C ARG A 302 18.73 -0.62 4.54
N GLN A 303 19.34 0.53 4.82
CA GLN A 303 19.00 1.78 4.14
C GLN A 303 19.16 1.70 2.62
N GLN A 304 18.03 1.89 1.92
CA GLN A 304 17.99 1.93 0.46
C GLN A 304 18.52 3.26 -0.08
N SER A 305 19.57 3.19 -0.89
CA SER A 305 20.23 4.34 -1.52
C SER A 305 19.33 5.19 -2.44
N PRO A 306 18.42 4.59 -3.26
CA PRO A 306 17.62 5.34 -4.24
C PRO A 306 16.69 6.41 -3.69
N TRP A 307 16.32 6.36 -2.41
CA TRP A 307 15.50 7.39 -1.76
C TRP A 307 16.12 7.94 -0.47
N LYS A 308 17.42 7.66 -0.26
CA LYS A 308 18.24 8.32 0.76
C LYS A 308 18.87 9.58 0.15
N PHE A 309 18.20 10.71 0.31
CA PHE A 309 18.67 12.03 -0.09
C PHE A 309 19.40 12.75 1.06
N TYR A 310 19.79 14.01 0.84
CA TYR A 310 20.58 14.84 1.77
C TYR A 310 20.11 14.74 3.23
N ASN A 311 21.05 14.49 4.14
CA ASN A 311 20.81 14.36 5.59
C ASN A 311 19.75 13.32 6.01
N MET A 312 19.55 12.25 5.24
CA MET A 312 18.63 11.16 5.59
C MET A 312 19.29 9.93 6.21
N THR A 313 20.63 9.91 6.35
CA THR A 313 21.36 8.77 6.94
C THR A 313 20.89 8.44 8.35
N GLU A 314 20.73 9.44 9.21
CA GLU A 314 20.25 9.28 10.60
C GLU A 314 18.72 9.36 10.74
N VAL A 315 17.99 9.33 9.61
CA VAL A 315 16.54 9.48 9.59
C VAL A 315 15.90 8.19 9.08
N GLN A 316 16.28 7.76 7.88
CA GLN A 316 15.65 6.61 7.21
C GLN A 316 15.85 5.29 7.98
N ASN A 317 17.01 5.09 8.63
CA ASN A 317 17.27 3.88 9.42
C ASN A 317 16.34 3.76 10.63
N ASN A 318 15.80 4.86 11.15
CA ASN A 318 14.93 4.84 12.30
C ASN A 318 13.51 4.35 12.00
N ILE A 319 13.11 4.19 10.73
CA ILE A 319 11.87 3.47 10.38
C ILE A 319 11.94 2.02 10.88
N TYR A 320 13.11 1.40 10.76
CA TYR A 320 13.37 0.04 11.22
C TYR A 320 13.33 -0.04 12.75
N SER A 321 13.96 0.91 13.44
CA SER A 321 13.93 1.02 14.91
C SER A 321 12.51 1.18 15.45
N LEU A 322 11.72 2.09 14.87
CA LEU A 322 10.32 2.29 15.27
C LEU A 322 9.46 1.06 14.98
N SER A 323 9.74 0.33 13.90
CA SER A 323 9.02 -0.91 13.59
C SER A 323 9.30 -2.01 14.61
N VAL A 324 10.53 -2.15 15.09
CA VAL A 324 10.89 -3.09 16.16
C VAL A 324 10.28 -2.64 17.50
N GLU A 325 10.41 -1.36 17.85
CA GLU A 325 9.84 -0.78 19.07
C GLU A 325 8.32 -1.04 19.14
N LYS A 326 7.60 -0.77 18.04
CA LYS A 326 6.17 -1.04 17.91
C LYS A 326 5.84 -2.52 18.03
N ALA A 327 6.57 -3.39 17.32
CA ALA A 327 6.31 -4.83 17.32
C ALA A 327 6.59 -5.49 18.69
N PHE A 328 7.51 -4.93 19.47
CA PHE A 328 7.79 -5.35 20.84
C PHE A 328 6.88 -4.68 21.87
N ASN A 329 5.82 -3.99 21.43
CA ASN A 329 4.87 -3.28 22.27
C ASN A 329 5.53 -2.29 23.26
N GLN A 330 6.61 -1.64 22.84
CA GLN A 330 7.28 -0.61 23.64
C GLN A 330 6.66 0.77 23.38
N PRO A 331 6.71 1.70 24.37
CA PRO A 331 6.25 3.07 24.17
C PRO A 331 7.02 3.78 23.05
N SER A 332 6.30 4.49 22.17
CA SER A 332 6.89 5.21 21.03
C SER A 332 7.98 6.18 21.48
N ASN A 333 9.17 6.06 20.91
CA ASN A 333 10.28 6.99 21.12
C ASN A 333 9.90 8.41 20.70
N LEU A 334 9.12 8.55 19.62
CA LEU A 334 8.66 9.85 19.14
C LEU A 334 7.73 10.54 20.15
N GLU A 335 6.89 9.77 20.85
CA GLU A 335 6.00 10.31 21.88
C GLU A 335 6.74 10.56 23.18
N LYS A 336 7.47 9.57 23.70
CA LYS A 336 8.15 9.66 25.01
C LYS A 336 9.22 10.76 25.03
N SER A 337 9.84 11.04 23.89
CA SER A 337 10.84 12.11 23.74
C SER A 337 10.26 13.46 23.29
N GLY A 338 8.92 13.60 23.23
CA GLY A 338 8.26 14.85 22.90
C GLY A 338 8.57 15.37 21.49
N ILE A 339 8.76 14.48 20.52
CA ILE A 339 9.14 14.85 19.15
C ILE A 339 7.95 15.39 18.36
N TYR A 340 6.74 14.81 18.50
CA TYR A 340 5.56 15.30 17.79
C TYR A 340 5.25 16.78 18.05
N PRO A 341 5.28 17.30 19.30
CA PRO A 341 5.13 18.74 19.54
C PRO A 341 6.15 19.60 18.79
N LYS A 342 7.44 19.22 18.79
CA LYS A 342 8.48 19.94 18.03
C LYS A 342 8.18 19.92 16.54
N ALA A 343 7.73 18.78 16.03
CA ALA A 343 7.39 18.60 14.63
C ALA A 343 6.17 19.45 14.22
N PHE A 344 5.14 19.52 15.06
CA PHE A 344 3.97 20.37 14.81
C PHE A 344 4.33 21.86 14.87
N GLN A 345 5.20 22.27 15.79
CA GLN A 345 5.75 23.63 15.81
C GLN A 345 6.51 23.97 14.52
N TYR A 346 7.27 23.02 13.97
CA TYR A 346 7.89 23.19 12.66
C TYR A 346 6.83 23.37 11.56
N LEU A 347 5.78 22.53 11.53
CA LEU A 347 4.72 22.58 10.53
C LEU A 347 3.94 23.92 10.49
N GLU A 348 3.92 24.67 11.59
CA GLU A 348 3.28 25.99 11.70
C GLU A 348 4.08 27.13 11.05
N GLN A 349 5.38 26.93 10.76
CA GLN A 349 6.23 27.96 10.16
C GLN A 349 5.79 28.31 8.73
N THR A 350 5.96 29.55 8.28
CA THR A 350 5.55 29.98 6.93
C THR A 350 6.55 29.57 5.84
N ASN A 351 7.85 29.72 6.08
CA ASN A 351 8.93 29.44 5.12
C ASN A 351 9.63 28.11 5.39
N LYS A 352 8.86 27.01 5.45
CA LYS A 352 9.41 25.67 5.72
C LYS A 352 10.32 25.18 4.59
N ASN A 353 11.44 24.59 4.97
CA ASN A 353 12.32 23.81 4.10
C ASN A 353 12.69 22.51 4.82
N TYR A 354 12.34 21.36 4.23
CA TYR A 354 12.60 20.06 4.86
C TYR A 354 14.10 19.80 5.02
N ASP A 355 14.92 20.27 4.07
CA ASP A 355 16.37 20.03 4.09
C ASP A 355 17.05 20.71 5.29
N GLU A 356 16.50 21.84 5.74
CA GLU A 356 17.00 22.67 6.85
C GLU A 356 16.59 22.19 8.25
N ILE A 357 15.75 21.15 8.35
CA ILE A 357 15.42 20.57 9.67
C ILE A 357 16.69 19.91 10.25
N SER A 358 17.17 20.44 11.38
CA SER A 358 18.37 19.94 12.06
C SER A 358 18.09 18.74 12.97
N ASP A 359 16.89 18.68 13.58
CA ASP A 359 16.49 17.57 14.44
C ASP A 359 16.06 16.37 13.57
N VAL A 360 16.89 15.32 13.57
CA VAL A 360 16.67 14.09 12.79
C VAL A 360 15.36 13.39 13.14
N PHE A 361 14.92 13.48 14.39
CA PHE A 361 13.66 12.88 14.82
C PHE A 361 12.46 13.68 14.33
N VAL A 362 12.57 15.01 14.19
CA VAL A 362 11.53 15.82 13.54
C VAL A 362 11.41 15.44 12.06
N LYS A 363 12.53 15.21 11.35
CA LYS A 363 12.49 14.67 9.98
C LYS A 363 11.82 13.31 9.91
N LEU A 364 12.11 12.43 10.87
CA LEU A 364 11.57 11.08 10.96
C LEU A 364 10.05 11.06 11.11
N VAL A 365 9.45 12.03 11.79
CA VAL A 365 7.99 12.11 11.95
C VAL A 365 7.27 12.10 10.60
N MET A 366 7.77 12.83 9.58
CA MET A 366 7.18 12.81 8.23
C MET A 366 7.14 11.38 7.67
N LEU A 367 8.26 10.66 7.76
CA LEU A 367 8.35 9.29 7.27
C LEU A 367 7.39 8.38 8.07
N TRP A 368 7.40 8.49 9.38
CA TRP A 368 6.58 7.61 10.22
C TRP A 368 5.08 7.84 10.04
N GLN A 369 4.65 9.09 9.83
CA GLN A 369 3.26 9.42 9.53
C GLN A 369 2.71 8.76 8.27
N LEU A 370 3.54 8.50 7.26
CA LEU A 370 3.12 7.72 6.09
C LEU A 370 2.75 6.28 6.47
N GLN A 371 3.53 5.64 7.35
CA GLN A 371 3.19 4.31 7.86
C GLN A 371 1.95 4.33 8.77
N LEU A 372 1.81 5.34 9.62
CA LEU A 372 0.60 5.50 10.46
C LEU A 372 -0.67 5.69 9.62
N ALA A 373 -0.57 6.47 8.54
CA ALA A 373 -1.68 6.78 7.64
C ALA A 373 -2.08 5.59 6.75
N TYR A 374 -1.11 4.92 6.13
CA TYR A 374 -1.36 3.91 5.08
C TYR A 374 -1.14 2.46 5.54
N GLY A 375 -0.67 2.25 6.76
CA GLY A 375 -0.43 0.94 7.36
C GLY A 375 0.98 0.39 7.14
N GLU A 376 1.24 -0.76 7.75
CA GLU A 376 2.57 -1.38 7.80
C GLU A 376 3.10 -1.84 6.44
N ASP A 377 2.23 -1.98 5.44
CA ASP A 377 2.62 -2.36 4.07
C ASP A 377 3.16 -1.19 3.25
N PHE A 378 3.12 0.04 3.76
CA PHE A 378 3.58 1.23 3.02
C PHE A 378 5.07 1.12 2.64
N TYR A 379 5.95 0.97 3.63
CA TYR A 379 7.38 0.83 3.37
C TYR A 379 7.76 -0.44 2.62
N PRO A 380 7.22 -1.64 2.94
CA PRO A 380 7.45 -2.84 2.15
C PRO A 380 7.21 -2.64 0.65
N LYS A 381 6.07 -2.02 0.28
CA LYS A 381 5.73 -1.73 -1.12
C LYS A 381 6.63 -0.65 -1.73
N LEU A 382 7.02 0.36 -0.94
CA LEU A 382 7.95 1.38 -1.39
C LEU A 382 9.34 0.79 -1.69
N HIS A 383 9.85 -0.08 -0.82
CA HIS A 383 11.14 -0.75 -1.01
C HIS A 383 11.14 -1.64 -2.25
N GLN A 384 10.06 -2.39 -2.48
CA GLN A 384 9.88 -3.20 -3.69
C GLN A 384 9.86 -2.33 -4.95
N LEU A 385 9.13 -1.22 -4.95
CA LEU A 385 9.06 -0.30 -6.09
C LEU A 385 10.44 0.22 -6.49
N TYR A 386 11.31 0.54 -5.54
CA TYR A 386 12.69 0.96 -5.82
C TYR A 386 13.62 -0.20 -6.20
N ARG A 387 13.38 -1.41 -5.67
CA ARG A 387 14.16 -2.61 -6.02
C ARG A 387 13.95 -3.02 -7.47
N ASP A 388 12.69 -2.98 -7.91
CA ASP A 388 12.26 -3.38 -9.26
C ASP A 388 12.55 -2.29 -10.31
N MET A 389 13.02 -1.11 -9.88
CA MET A 389 13.34 0.01 -10.75
C MET A 389 14.53 -0.33 -11.68
N PRO A 390 14.40 -0.11 -13.00
CA PRO A 390 15.50 -0.25 -13.94
C PRO A 390 16.69 0.62 -13.54
N SER A 391 17.91 0.11 -13.71
CA SER A 391 19.12 0.80 -13.24
C SER A 391 19.34 2.19 -13.86
N ASN A 392 18.82 2.42 -15.08
CA ASN A 392 18.86 3.73 -15.76
C ASN A 392 17.81 4.74 -15.24
N GLU A 393 16.85 4.30 -14.43
CA GLU A 393 15.83 5.16 -13.80
C GLU A 393 16.17 5.54 -12.35
N ILE A 394 17.23 4.97 -11.79
CA ILE A 394 17.65 5.24 -10.42
C ILE A 394 18.11 6.70 -10.29
N PRO A 395 17.54 7.48 -9.35
CA PRO A 395 17.88 8.88 -9.17
C PRO A 395 19.30 9.05 -8.64
N GLN A 396 20.08 9.91 -9.32
CA GLN A 396 21.49 10.14 -9.01
C GLN A 396 21.71 11.31 -8.05
N THR A 397 20.92 12.38 -8.16
CA THR A 397 21.05 13.59 -7.33
C THR A 397 20.05 13.60 -6.19
N ASP A 398 20.38 14.26 -5.07
CA ASP A 398 19.47 14.40 -3.93
C ASP A 398 18.14 15.03 -4.33
N GLU A 399 18.16 16.01 -5.25
CA GLU A 399 16.94 16.61 -5.78
C GLU A 399 16.08 15.57 -6.52
N ASN A 400 16.66 14.79 -7.44
CA ASN A 400 15.91 13.75 -8.15
C ASN A 400 15.39 12.66 -7.21
N LYS A 401 16.14 12.32 -6.15
CA LYS A 401 15.71 11.38 -5.11
C LYS A 401 14.47 11.90 -4.37
N LYS A 402 14.46 13.16 -3.94
CA LYS A 402 13.30 13.79 -3.28
C LYS A 402 12.06 13.79 -4.18
N GLN A 403 12.23 14.22 -5.44
CA GLN A 403 11.15 14.26 -6.42
C GLN A 403 10.56 12.86 -6.68
N LEU A 404 11.43 11.87 -6.91
CA LEU A 404 10.99 10.50 -7.13
C LEU A 404 10.37 9.86 -5.88
N PHE A 405 10.84 10.21 -4.69
CA PHE A 405 10.23 9.76 -3.42
C PHE A 405 8.78 10.21 -3.32
N MET A 406 8.48 11.49 -3.62
CA MET A 406 7.10 12.00 -3.59
C MET A 406 6.17 11.29 -4.60
N ILE A 407 6.68 10.99 -5.79
CA ILE A 407 5.95 10.22 -6.82
C ILE A 407 5.71 8.79 -6.33
N SER A 408 6.76 8.13 -5.84
CA SER A 408 6.73 6.72 -5.43
C SER A 408 5.84 6.52 -4.21
N ALA A 409 5.92 7.41 -3.22
CA ALA A 409 5.02 7.43 -2.07
C ALA A 409 3.56 7.57 -2.51
N SER A 410 3.26 8.47 -3.45
CA SER A 410 1.90 8.63 -3.99
C SER A 410 1.40 7.37 -4.70
N LYS A 411 2.28 6.69 -5.46
CA LYS A 411 1.98 5.39 -6.12
C LYS A 411 1.67 4.27 -5.14
N VAL A 412 2.39 4.21 -4.03
CA VAL A 412 2.20 3.21 -2.98
C VAL A 412 0.93 3.51 -2.18
N ALA A 413 0.72 4.77 -1.81
CA ALA A 413 -0.46 5.23 -1.09
C ALA A 413 -1.76 5.13 -1.90
N LYS A 414 -1.67 5.07 -3.24
CA LYS A 414 -2.83 5.23 -4.16
C LYS A 414 -3.60 6.53 -3.89
N GLN A 415 -2.86 7.55 -3.47
CA GLN A 415 -3.36 8.87 -3.12
C GLN A 415 -2.35 9.92 -3.58
N ASN A 416 -2.82 11.06 -4.05
CA ASN A 416 -1.94 12.18 -4.38
C ASN A 416 -1.48 12.85 -3.07
N LEU A 417 -0.22 12.60 -2.71
CA LEU A 417 0.42 13.04 -1.48
C LEU A 417 1.11 14.41 -1.58
N ILE A 418 0.97 15.13 -2.70
CA ILE A 418 1.57 16.46 -2.86
C ILE A 418 1.22 17.41 -1.69
N PRO A 419 -0.05 17.51 -1.24
CA PRO A 419 -0.38 18.37 -0.10
C PRO A 419 0.36 18.01 1.19
N PHE A 420 0.62 16.71 1.42
CA PHE A 420 1.37 16.25 2.59
C PHE A 420 2.84 16.69 2.53
N PHE A 421 3.50 16.54 1.39
CA PHE A 421 4.90 16.92 1.23
C PHE A 421 5.10 18.44 1.28
N GLU A 422 4.18 19.21 0.69
CA GLU A 422 4.17 20.67 0.80
C GLU A 422 4.04 21.13 2.26
N LYS A 423 3.21 20.45 3.06
CA LYS A 423 3.08 20.72 4.51
C LYS A 423 4.39 20.47 5.24
N TRP A 424 5.16 19.48 4.85
CA TRP A 424 6.48 19.22 5.42
C TRP A 424 7.61 20.09 4.84
N GLY A 425 7.31 20.96 3.88
CA GLY A 425 8.34 21.76 3.21
C GLY A 425 9.24 20.94 2.28
N LEU A 426 8.86 19.71 1.93
CA LEU A 426 9.51 18.91 0.89
C LEU A 426 8.87 19.29 -0.46
N ARG A 427 9.50 20.21 -1.17
CA ARG A 427 8.86 20.96 -2.27
C ARG A 427 8.84 20.16 -3.57
N PRO A 428 7.67 19.84 -4.14
CA PRO A 428 7.59 19.25 -5.47
C PRO A 428 7.88 20.29 -6.55
N ASN A 429 8.57 19.90 -7.61
CA ASN A 429 8.69 20.70 -8.81
C ASN A 429 7.50 20.45 -9.77
N ASN A 430 7.38 21.26 -10.83
CA ASN A 430 6.26 21.15 -11.77
C ASN A 430 6.16 19.77 -12.44
N ASP A 431 7.29 19.14 -12.76
CA ASP A 431 7.32 17.79 -13.36
C ASP A 431 6.75 16.75 -12.39
N THR A 432 7.12 16.81 -11.11
CA THR A 432 6.56 15.95 -10.06
C THR A 432 5.07 16.15 -9.87
N ILE A 433 4.60 17.41 -9.82
CA ILE A 433 3.17 17.72 -9.70
C ILE A 433 2.39 17.12 -10.88
N GLN A 434 2.88 17.31 -12.11
CA GLN A 434 2.26 16.77 -13.32
C GLN A 434 2.26 15.24 -13.32
N LYS A 435 3.38 14.60 -12.96
CA LYS A 435 3.49 13.15 -12.88
C LYS A 435 2.56 12.55 -11.84
N VAL A 436 2.41 13.17 -10.67
CA VAL A 436 1.47 12.69 -9.63
C VAL A 436 0.02 12.92 -10.06
N ALA A 437 -0.30 14.08 -10.64
CA ALA A 437 -1.65 14.36 -11.15
C ALA A 437 -2.07 13.35 -12.25
N ALA A 438 -1.14 12.99 -13.14
CA ALA A 438 -1.38 12.01 -14.21
C ALA A 438 -1.70 10.59 -13.71
N LEU A 439 -1.40 10.27 -12.44
CA LEU A 439 -1.78 8.98 -11.84
C LEU A 439 -3.28 8.87 -11.57
N GLY A 440 -4.02 9.99 -11.56
CA GLY A 440 -5.47 10.00 -11.37
C GLY A 440 -5.95 9.62 -9.96
N TYR A 441 -5.06 9.61 -8.96
CA TYR A 441 -5.40 9.29 -7.58
C TYR A 441 -6.14 10.45 -6.88
N PRO A 442 -7.02 10.16 -5.90
CA PRO A 442 -7.69 11.19 -5.12
C PRO A 442 -6.66 12.09 -4.42
N ILE A 443 -6.93 13.39 -4.38
CA ILE A 443 -6.10 14.36 -3.65
C ILE A 443 -6.29 14.14 -2.15
N LEU A 444 -5.18 14.10 -1.41
CA LEU A 444 -5.23 14.04 0.04
C LEU A 444 -5.83 15.33 0.63
N THR A 445 -6.98 15.19 1.28
CA THR A 445 -7.65 16.28 2.03
C THR A 445 -7.51 16.12 3.54
N THR A 446 -7.38 14.88 4.03
CA THR A 446 -7.18 14.58 5.45
C THR A 446 -5.79 15.01 5.92
N GLU A 447 -5.72 15.68 7.07
CA GLU A 447 -4.48 16.23 7.63
C GLU A 447 -3.60 15.17 8.32
N ILE A 448 -3.16 14.15 7.57
CA ILE A 448 -2.34 13.04 8.12
C ILE A 448 -1.02 13.53 8.74
N TRP A 449 -0.56 14.74 8.39
CA TRP A 449 0.62 15.39 9.00
C TRP A 449 0.42 15.78 10.48
N LYS A 450 -0.80 15.63 11.03
CA LYS A 450 -1.09 15.78 12.46
C LYS A 450 -1.16 14.44 13.22
N GLY A 451 -0.96 13.31 12.54
CA GLY A 451 -1.04 11.98 13.15
C GLY A 451 0.12 11.71 14.11
N THR A 452 -0.18 11.01 15.19
CA THR A 452 0.78 10.49 16.19
C THR A 452 0.59 8.98 16.38
N ASP A 453 1.47 8.31 17.14
CA ASP A 453 1.33 6.88 17.44
C ASP A 453 0.05 6.59 18.25
N SER A 454 -0.25 7.43 19.25
CA SER A 454 -1.44 7.37 20.09
C SER A 454 -2.72 7.81 19.39
N ASN A 455 -2.62 8.68 18.39
CA ASN A 455 -3.75 9.17 17.60
C ASN A 455 -3.41 9.18 16.10
N PRO A 456 -3.34 8.00 15.46
CA PRO A 456 -3.01 7.91 14.05
C PRO A 456 -4.18 8.44 13.20
N ILE A 457 -3.87 9.33 12.27
CA ILE A 457 -4.85 9.88 11.33
C ILE A 457 -4.73 9.10 10.03
N LYS A 458 -5.79 8.37 9.68
CA LYS A 458 -5.90 7.67 8.40
C LYS A 458 -6.61 8.56 7.38
N PRO A 459 -6.18 8.57 6.12
CA PRO A 459 -6.86 9.34 5.10
C PRO A 459 -8.25 8.75 4.82
N ASP A 460 -9.19 9.61 4.43
CA ASP A 460 -10.48 9.22 3.87
C ASP A 460 -10.27 8.64 2.47
N MET A 461 -9.71 7.44 2.44
CA MET A 461 -9.66 6.63 1.24
C MET A 461 -11.08 6.08 1.01
N PRO A 462 -11.59 6.04 -0.25
CA PRO A 462 -12.72 5.18 -0.55
C PRO A 462 -12.39 3.79 0.00
N ASN A 463 -13.11 3.37 1.03
CA ASN A 463 -12.68 2.38 2.03
C ASN A 463 -12.29 1.04 1.36
N GLY A 464 -11.00 0.85 1.05
CA GLY A 464 -10.47 -0.34 0.39
C GLY A 464 -10.51 -1.64 1.21
N ASN A 465 -11.16 -1.63 2.38
CA ASN A 465 -11.26 -2.79 3.25
C ASN A 465 -12.52 -3.65 3.03
N ASN A 466 -13.61 -3.08 2.52
CA ASN A 466 -14.83 -3.82 2.26
C ASN A 466 -14.80 -4.38 0.83
N ILE A 467 -14.93 -5.70 0.66
CA ILE A 467 -15.01 -6.34 -0.67
C ILE A 467 -16.20 -5.81 -1.49
N LEU A 468 -17.21 -5.20 -0.86
CA LEU A 468 -18.35 -4.65 -1.55
C LEU A 468 -18.20 -3.17 -1.93
N GLU A 469 -17.17 -2.46 -1.46
CA GLU A 469 -16.97 -1.03 -1.76
C GLU A 469 -16.00 -0.84 -2.92
N GLY A 470 -16.34 0.01 -3.88
CA GLY A 470 -15.56 0.19 -5.09
C GLY A 470 -16.41 0.42 -6.34
N LYS A 471 -15.74 0.32 -7.48
CA LYS A 471 -16.29 0.59 -8.81
C LYS A 471 -16.31 -0.64 -9.69
N GLN A 472 -15.39 -1.59 -9.51
CA GLN A 472 -15.23 -2.74 -10.40
C GLN A 472 -15.38 -4.06 -9.64
N PHE A 473 -16.31 -4.89 -10.13
CA PHE A 473 -16.67 -6.16 -9.51
C PHE A 473 -16.73 -7.26 -10.56
N ALA A 474 -16.35 -8.48 -10.19
CA ALA A 474 -16.38 -9.62 -11.09
C ALA A 474 -16.94 -10.87 -10.39
N TRP A 475 -17.68 -11.68 -11.14
CA TRP A 475 -18.10 -13.02 -10.72
C TRP A 475 -17.62 -14.07 -11.73
N SER A 476 -17.18 -15.21 -11.21
CA SER A 476 -16.80 -16.39 -12.01
C SER A 476 -17.64 -17.57 -11.58
N LEU A 477 -18.36 -18.19 -12.52
CA LEU A 477 -19.23 -19.34 -12.29
C LEU A 477 -18.66 -20.57 -13.00
N LYS A 478 -18.39 -21.63 -12.23
CA LYS A 478 -17.69 -22.82 -12.71
C LYS A 478 -18.53 -24.08 -12.62
N GLY A 479 -18.43 -24.88 -13.66
CA GLY A 479 -19.03 -26.18 -13.82
C GLY A 479 -18.13 -27.29 -13.32
N ILE A 480 -18.40 -28.53 -13.73
CA ILE A 480 -17.54 -29.69 -13.47
C ILE A 480 -16.12 -29.44 -14.00
N SER A 481 -15.10 -30.00 -13.33
CA SER A 481 -13.68 -29.82 -13.67
C SER A 481 -13.24 -28.35 -13.72
N ASP A 482 -13.89 -27.51 -12.93
CA ASP A 482 -13.65 -26.06 -12.83
C ASP A 482 -13.78 -25.30 -14.16
N PHE A 483 -14.57 -25.84 -15.08
CA PHE A 483 -14.91 -25.18 -16.34
C PHE A 483 -15.68 -23.89 -16.07
N GLU A 484 -15.03 -22.73 -16.19
CA GLU A 484 -15.68 -21.42 -16.09
C GLU A 484 -16.60 -21.18 -17.29
N PHE A 485 -17.89 -21.48 -17.10
CA PHE A 485 -18.91 -21.35 -18.14
C PHE A 485 -19.53 -19.95 -18.17
N ALA A 486 -19.38 -19.14 -17.12
CA ALA A 486 -19.81 -17.74 -17.12
C ALA A 486 -18.85 -16.83 -16.36
N LYS A 487 -18.58 -15.66 -16.94
CA LYS A 487 -17.86 -14.55 -16.29
C LYS A 487 -18.72 -13.30 -16.37
N ILE A 488 -18.89 -12.61 -15.25
CA ILE A 488 -19.66 -11.37 -15.16
C ILE A 488 -18.74 -10.27 -14.65
N ASN A 489 -18.64 -9.15 -15.35
CA ASN A 489 -17.88 -7.97 -14.92
C ASN A 489 -18.83 -6.78 -14.81
N PHE A 490 -18.85 -6.09 -13.68
CA PHE A 490 -19.65 -4.89 -13.46
C PHE A 490 -18.73 -3.70 -13.20
N ASN A 491 -18.94 -2.62 -13.96
CA ASN A 491 -18.28 -1.34 -13.76
C ASN A 491 -19.32 -0.27 -13.41
N LYS A 492 -19.31 0.15 -12.15
CA LYS A 492 -20.20 1.18 -11.60
C LYS A 492 -19.99 2.55 -12.25
N SER A 493 -18.79 2.83 -12.76
CA SER A 493 -18.47 4.14 -13.36
C SER A 493 -19.11 4.29 -14.73
N THR A 494 -19.26 3.20 -15.48
CA THR A 494 -19.97 3.17 -16.76
C THR A 494 -21.44 2.74 -16.60
N GLU A 495 -21.83 2.28 -15.40
CA GLU A 495 -23.15 1.68 -15.12
C GLU A 495 -23.42 0.43 -15.99
N GLU A 496 -22.39 -0.29 -16.40
CA GLU A 496 -22.49 -1.43 -17.32
C GLU A 496 -22.02 -2.74 -16.68
N MET A 497 -22.82 -3.78 -16.86
CA MET A 497 -22.49 -5.17 -16.53
C MET A 497 -22.31 -5.98 -17.81
N GLN A 498 -21.11 -6.50 -18.03
CA GLN A 498 -20.81 -7.43 -19.10
C GLN A 498 -20.96 -8.87 -18.61
N ILE A 499 -21.71 -9.69 -19.33
CA ILE A 499 -21.99 -11.09 -19.03
C ILE A 499 -21.51 -11.93 -20.20
N ASP A 500 -20.47 -12.74 -19.98
CA ASP A 500 -19.85 -13.61 -20.97
C ASP A 500 -20.10 -15.09 -20.62
N LEU A 501 -20.87 -15.80 -21.45
CA LEU A 501 -21.06 -17.24 -21.38
C LEU A 501 -20.14 -17.96 -22.36
N LYS A 502 -19.56 -19.10 -21.94
CA LYS A 502 -18.78 -19.98 -22.82
C LYS A 502 -19.61 -21.17 -23.27
N ALA A 503 -19.37 -21.61 -24.51
CA ALA A 503 -20.01 -22.81 -25.04
C ALA A 503 -19.55 -24.06 -24.29
N GLY A 504 -20.48 -24.91 -23.86
CA GLY A 504 -20.19 -26.15 -23.13
C GLY A 504 -21.34 -26.63 -22.26
N ILE A 505 -21.17 -27.79 -21.65
CA ILE A 505 -22.11 -28.34 -20.65
C ILE A 505 -21.56 -28.00 -19.26
N PRO A 506 -22.25 -27.16 -18.46
CA PRO A 506 -21.74 -26.75 -17.15
C PRO A 506 -21.47 -27.94 -16.22
N HIS A 507 -22.44 -28.82 -16.02
CA HIS A 507 -22.27 -29.96 -15.12
C HIS A 507 -23.29 -31.07 -15.42
N HIS A 508 -22.87 -32.12 -16.13
CA HIS A 508 -23.76 -33.14 -16.69
C HIS A 508 -24.59 -33.96 -15.67
N TYR A 509 -24.19 -33.97 -14.39
CA TYR A 509 -24.95 -34.64 -13.33
C TYR A 509 -26.19 -33.88 -12.82
N PHE A 510 -26.36 -32.59 -13.16
CA PHE A 510 -27.52 -31.80 -12.74
C PHE A 510 -28.52 -31.63 -13.88
N ASN A 511 -29.73 -32.17 -13.71
CA ASN A 511 -30.82 -32.11 -14.70
C ASN A 511 -31.74 -30.88 -14.56
N GLU A 512 -31.34 -29.93 -13.74
CA GLU A 512 -32.07 -28.72 -13.39
C GLU A 512 -31.24 -27.45 -13.68
N THR A 513 -31.79 -26.28 -13.33
CA THR A 513 -31.05 -25.01 -13.38
C THR A 513 -29.89 -25.07 -12.40
N TYR A 514 -28.68 -25.15 -12.93
CA TYR A 514 -27.45 -25.24 -12.16
C TYR A 514 -26.98 -23.86 -11.67
N SER A 515 -27.25 -22.82 -12.46
CA SER A 515 -26.97 -21.44 -12.11
C SER A 515 -27.96 -20.47 -12.78
N SER A 516 -28.18 -19.30 -12.19
CA SER A 516 -28.96 -18.24 -12.82
C SER A 516 -28.38 -16.86 -12.55
N ILE A 517 -28.65 -15.94 -13.48
CA ILE A 517 -28.28 -14.52 -13.42
C ILE A 517 -29.55 -13.70 -13.61
N LYS A 518 -29.85 -12.78 -12.71
CA LYS A 518 -31.00 -11.88 -12.81
C LYS A 518 -30.60 -10.47 -12.42
N VAL A 519 -30.99 -9.48 -13.22
CA VAL A 519 -30.71 -8.06 -12.97
C VAL A 519 -32.01 -7.28 -12.98
N GLN A 520 -32.23 -6.45 -11.97
CA GLN A 520 -33.38 -5.54 -11.84
C GLN A 520 -32.89 -4.10 -11.73
N ASN A 521 -33.62 -3.16 -12.35
CA ASN A 521 -33.37 -1.74 -12.16
C ASN A 521 -33.97 -1.24 -10.83
N ALA A 522 -33.73 0.04 -10.49
CA ALA A 522 -34.23 0.66 -9.25
C ALA A 522 -35.77 0.68 -9.13
N SER A 523 -36.51 0.58 -10.25
CA SER A 523 -37.97 0.49 -10.25
C SER A 523 -38.50 -0.94 -10.06
N GLY A 524 -37.62 -1.93 -9.84
CA GLY A 524 -37.99 -3.34 -9.71
C GLY A 524 -38.23 -4.08 -11.04
N LYS A 525 -38.07 -3.43 -12.20
CA LYS A 525 -38.21 -4.08 -13.52
C LYS A 525 -37.01 -4.98 -13.80
N VAL A 526 -37.26 -6.23 -14.19
CA VAL A 526 -36.22 -7.16 -14.64
C VAL A 526 -35.69 -6.71 -16.00
N VAL A 527 -34.41 -6.36 -16.06
CA VAL A 527 -33.72 -5.91 -17.29
C VAL A 527 -32.89 -7.02 -17.92
N TYR A 528 -32.52 -8.05 -17.15
CA TYR A 528 -31.87 -9.26 -17.66
C TYR A 528 -32.23 -10.48 -16.80
N LYS A 529 -32.42 -11.63 -17.45
CA LYS A 529 -32.59 -12.92 -16.77
C LYS A 529 -32.04 -14.05 -17.64
N LYS A 530 -31.22 -14.91 -17.06
CA LYS A 530 -30.69 -16.12 -17.69
C LYS A 530 -30.69 -17.28 -16.70
N ASP A 531 -31.35 -18.37 -17.07
CA ASP A 531 -31.29 -19.65 -16.35
C ASP A 531 -30.38 -20.62 -17.14
N ILE A 532 -29.42 -21.23 -16.45
CA ILE A 532 -28.37 -22.06 -17.04
C ILE A 532 -28.52 -23.49 -16.50
N TYR A 533 -28.96 -24.42 -17.36
CA TYR A 533 -29.16 -25.82 -17.00
C TYR A 533 -27.85 -26.60 -16.97
N GLY A 534 -27.65 -27.43 -15.94
CA GLY A 534 -26.38 -28.14 -15.72
C GLY A 534 -26.02 -29.12 -16.84
N ASN A 535 -26.97 -29.94 -17.27
CA ASN A 535 -26.76 -31.01 -18.25
C ASN A 535 -27.09 -30.62 -19.71
N LYS A 536 -27.37 -29.34 -19.98
CA LYS A 536 -27.68 -28.86 -21.33
C LYS A 536 -26.50 -28.10 -21.91
N GLN A 537 -26.25 -28.32 -23.20
CA GLN A 537 -25.27 -27.56 -23.97
C GLN A 537 -25.64 -26.07 -23.96
N GLN A 538 -24.73 -25.23 -23.48
CA GLN A 538 -24.79 -23.78 -23.59
C GLN A 538 -24.03 -23.33 -24.84
N ASN A 539 -24.49 -22.23 -25.43
CA ASN A 539 -23.79 -21.54 -26.50
C ASN A 539 -22.95 -20.40 -25.90
N ALA A 540 -21.88 -20.00 -26.61
CA ALA A 540 -21.16 -18.79 -26.24
C ALA A 540 -22.05 -17.57 -26.49
N GLU A 541 -22.08 -16.65 -25.54
CA GLU A 541 -22.95 -15.46 -25.58
C GLU A 541 -22.25 -14.32 -24.82
N SER A 542 -22.35 -13.09 -25.30
CA SER A 542 -21.88 -11.90 -24.59
C SER A 542 -22.99 -10.86 -24.58
N GLN A 543 -23.32 -10.32 -23.41
CA GLN A 543 -24.37 -9.32 -23.24
C GLN A 543 -23.89 -8.18 -22.35
N THR A 544 -24.25 -6.95 -22.72
CA THR A 544 -24.04 -5.76 -21.87
C THR A 544 -25.38 -5.31 -21.31
N VAL A 545 -25.48 -5.23 -19.99
CA VAL A 545 -26.70 -4.90 -19.25
C VAL A 545 -26.47 -3.62 -18.44
N PRO A 546 -27.30 -2.58 -18.59
CA PRO A 546 -27.18 -1.37 -17.77
C PRO A 546 -27.67 -1.62 -16.33
N VAL A 547 -26.84 -1.26 -15.35
CA VAL A 547 -27.14 -1.41 -13.91
C VAL A 547 -26.77 -0.13 -13.17
N LYS A 548 -27.79 0.61 -12.72
CA LYS A 548 -27.64 1.89 -12.01
C LYS A 548 -27.74 1.73 -10.51
N ILE A 549 -27.37 2.77 -9.77
CA ILE A 549 -27.62 2.88 -8.32
C ILE A 549 -29.10 2.59 -8.01
N GLY A 550 -29.35 1.78 -6.99
CA GLY A 550 -30.66 1.24 -6.61
C GLY A 550 -31.08 -0.03 -7.35
N GLY A 551 -30.35 -0.45 -8.39
CA GLY A 551 -30.56 -1.73 -9.07
C GLY A 551 -30.10 -2.93 -8.25
N TYR A 552 -30.58 -4.13 -8.61
CA TYR A 552 -30.26 -5.39 -7.94
C TYR A 552 -29.67 -6.41 -8.91
N ILE A 553 -28.68 -7.16 -8.44
CA ILE A 553 -28.03 -8.27 -9.13
C ILE A 553 -28.25 -9.53 -8.28
N GLU A 554 -28.95 -10.53 -8.80
CA GLU A 554 -29.18 -11.82 -8.15
C GLU A 554 -28.48 -12.93 -8.94
N LEU A 555 -27.68 -13.72 -8.23
CA LEU A 555 -26.94 -14.86 -8.76
C LEU A 555 -27.27 -16.12 -7.95
N THR A 556 -27.48 -17.24 -8.64
CA THR A 556 -27.61 -18.55 -8.00
C THR A 556 -26.64 -19.56 -8.59
N HIS A 557 -26.20 -20.52 -7.79
CA HIS A 557 -25.31 -21.59 -8.21
C HIS A 557 -25.40 -22.81 -7.27
N LEU A 558 -25.78 -23.99 -7.76
CA LEU A 558 -26.01 -25.15 -6.88
C LEU A 558 -24.77 -25.57 -6.07
N GLU A 559 -23.58 -25.42 -6.65
CA GLU A 559 -22.28 -25.69 -6.01
C GLU A 559 -21.51 -24.40 -5.62
N GLY A 560 -22.21 -23.29 -5.39
CA GLY A 560 -21.56 -21.96 -5.33
C GLY A 560 -20.49 -21.81 -4.24
N VAL A 561 -20.57 -22.57 -3.13
CA VAL A 561 -19.53 -22.59 -2.07
C VAL A 561 -18.15 -22.97 -2.62
N HIS A 562 -18.09 -23.85 -3.62
CA HIS A 562 -16.84 -24.38 -4.15
C HIS A 562 -16.50 -23.89 -5.56
N ARG A 563 -17.52 -23.52 -6.35
CA ARG A 563 -17.37 -23.27 -7.79
C ARG A 563 -17.86 -21.90 -8.25
N ALA A 564 -18.22 -21.00 -7.34
CA ALA A 564 -18.62 -19.65 -7.70
C ALA A 564 -17.92 -18.60 -6.84
N THR A 565 -17.26 -17.65 -7.49
CA THR A 565 -16.50 -16.58 -6.80
C THR A 565 -17.04 -15.20 -7.12
N PHE A 566 -16.84 -14.30 -6.17
CA PHE A 566 -17.05 -12.87 -6.27
C PHE A 566 -15.73 -12.17 -5.96
N MET A 567 -15.32 -11.21 -6.79
CA MET A 567 -14.09 -10.46 -6.64
C MET A 567 -14.39 -8.96 -6.76
N ASN A 568 -13.78 -8.19 -5.88
CA ASN A 568 -13.64 -6.76 -6.07
C ASN A 568 -12.33 -6.52 -6.79
N VAL A 569 -12.42 -6.02 -8.02
CA VAL A 569 -11.27 -5.84 -8.90
C VAL A 569 -10.38 -4.71 -8.39
N ASP A 570 -10.96 -3.67 -7.79
CA ASP A 570 -10.23 -2.50 -7.32
C ASP A 570 -9.31 -2.80 -6.14
N ASN A 571 -9.69 -3.73 -5.26
CA ASN A 571 -8.88 -4.13 -4.09
C ASN A 571 -8.38 -5.59 -4.13
N SER A 572 -8.63 -6.32 -5.22
CA SER A 572 -8.23 -7.72 -5.45
C SER A 572 -8.70 -8.72 -4.38
N LYS A 573 -9.69 -8.38 -3.54
CA LYS A 573 -10.28 -9.32 -2.58
C LYS A 573 -11.30 -10.23 -3.28
N GLN A 574 -11.32 -11.50 -2.89
CA GLN A 574 -12.21 -12.51 -3.47
C GLN A 574 -12.85 -13.38 -2.37
N GLU A 575 -14.12 -13.74 -2.54
CA GLU A 575 -14.84 -14.71 -1.70
C GLU A 575 -15.69 -15.66 -2.56
N SER A 576 -16.17 -16.75 -1.96
CA SER A 576 -17.31 -17.49 -2.52
C SER A 576 -18.61 -16.81 -2.11
N PHE A 577 -19.58 -16.77 -3.03
CA PHE A 577 -20.89 -16.17 -2.73
C PHE A 577 -21.97 -17.19 -2.31
N GLY A 578 -21.63 -18.48 -2.21
CA GLY A 578 -22.56 -19.54 -1.80
C GLY A 578 -23.63 -19.86 -2.84
N LYS A 579 -24.74 -20.50 -2.42
CA LYS A 579 -25.79 -20.97 -3.36
C LYS A 579 -26.59 -19.84 -4.02
N LYS A 580 -26.72 -18.71 -3.32
CA LYS A 580 -27.47 -17.54 -3.77
C LYS A 580 -26.84 -16.29 -3.16
N ALA A 581 -26.69 -15.25 -3.97
CA ALA A 581 -26.32 -13.93 -3.53
C ALA A 581 -27.17 -12.87 -4.25
N ILE A 582 -27.55 -11.83 -3.51
CA ILE A 582 -28.23 -10.66 -4.04
C ILE A 582 -27.43 -9.43 -3.63
N TYR A 583 -27.13 -8.57 -4.61
CA TYR A 583 -26.40 -7.33 -4.42
C TYR A 583 -27.26 -6.15 -4.86
N GLU A 584 -27.46 -5.18 -3.96
CA GLU A 584 -27.98 -3.85 -4.27
C GLU A 584 -26.81 -2.96 -4.72
N VAL A 585 -26.95 -2.23 -5.83
CA VAL A 585 -25.96 -1.25 -6.29
C VAL A 585 -26.15 0.04 -5.49
N THR A 586 -25.15 0.44 -4.74
CA THR A 586 -25.19 1.65 -3.89
C THR A 586 -24.28 2.74 -4.44
N LYS A 587 -24.32 3.92 -3.81
CA LYS A 587 -23.41 5.02 -4.15
C LYS A 587 -21.94 4.62 -3.98
N ASP A 588 -21.63 3.80 -2.97
CA ASP A 588 -20.26 3.46 -2.57
C ASP A 588 -19.77 2.11 -3.13
N GLY A 589 -20.66 1.31 -3.73
CA GLY A 589 -20.31 0.04 -4.35
C GLY A 589 -21.51 -0.88 -4.46
N LEU A 590 -21.41 -2.06 -3.85
CA LEU A 590 -22.46 -3.05 -3.70
C LEU A 590 -22.85 -3.18 -2.23
N LYS A 591 -24.04 -3.71 -1.98
CA LYS A 591 -24.49 -4.13 -0.65
C LYS A 591 -25.16 -5.48 -0.78
N LYS A 592 -24.70 -6.46 -0.01
CA LYS A 592 -25.30 -7.80 0.01
C LYS A 592 -26.63 -7.72 0.77
N VAL A 593 -27.70 -8.22 0.18
CA VAL A 593 -29.05 -8.23 0.78
C VAL A 593 -29.63 -9.64 0.76
N ASN A 594 -30.56 -9.92 1.67
CA ASN A 594 -31.20 -11.24 1.78
C ASN A 594 -32.39 -11.40 0.82
N GLN A 595 -32.95 -10.29 0.34
CA GLN A 595 -34.09 -10.26 -0.57
C GLN A 595 -34.08 -8.96 -1.37
N ILE A 596 -34.73 -8.98 -2.53
CA ILE A 596 -34.93 -7.79 -3.37
C ILE A 596 -36.08 -6.99 -2.78
N VAL A 597 -35.80 -5.77 -2.33
CA VAL A 597 -36.81 -4.84 -1.83
C VAL A 597 -37.23 -3.95 -3.00
N ASN A 598 -38.37 -4.26 -3.61
CA ASN A 598 -38.96 -3.37 -4.61
C ASN A 598 -39.58 -2.17 -3.89
N PRO A 599 -39.19 -0.92 -4.18
CA PRO A 599 -39.95 0.22 -3.72
C PRO A 599 -41.37 0.09 -4.26
N LYS A 600 -42.37 0.38 -3.41
CA LYS A 600 -43.76 0.47 -3.84
C LYS A 600 -43.82 1.48 -5.01
N PRO A 601 -44.55 1.18 -6.11
CA PRO A 601 -44.72 2.15 -7.19
C PRO A 601 -45.20 3.47 -6.61
N ASP A 602 -44.49 4.54 -6.94
CA ASP A 602 -44.89 5.88 -6.52
C ASP A 602 -46.07 6.35 -7.35
N THR A 603 -47.17 6.63 -6.64
CA THR A 603 -48.44 7.06 -7.21
C THR A 603 -48.85 8.45 -6.74
N GLU A 604 -48.00 9.12 -5.97
CA GLU A 604 -48.28 10.45 -5.43
C GLU A 604 -47.76 11.50 -6.42
N ALA A 605 -48.56 12.54 -6.68
CA ALA A 605 -48.12 13.61 -7.55
C ALA A 605 -47.39 14.70 -6.75
N PRO A 606 -46.40 15.40 -7.35
CA PRO A 606 -45.76 16.53 -6.71
C PRO A 606 -46.74 17.61 -6.25
N THR A 607 -46.35 18.39 -5.24
CA THR A 607 -47.12 19.55 -4.81
C THR A 607 -47.22 20.59 -5.92
N GLN A 608 -48.36 21.31 -5.96
CA GLN A 608 -48.61 22.36 -6.93
C GLN A 608 -47.50 23.43 -6.87
N PRO A 609 -46.85 23.82 -7.99
CA PRO A 609 -45.88 24.90 -8.00
C PRO A 609 -46.52 26.22 -7.53
N GLN A 610 -45.87 26.88 -6.56
CA GLN A 610 -46.33 28.15 -5.97
C GLN A 610 -45.37 29.30 -6.30
N GLY A 611 -45.81 30.54 -6.07
CA GLY A 611 -44.93 31.71 -6.22
C GLY A 611 -44.51 32.02 -7.65
N LEU A 612 -45.27 31.57 -8.66
CA LEU A 612 -45.02 31.92 -10.05
C LEU A 612 -45.08 33.44 -10.24
N SER A 613 -43.98 34.02 -10.71
CA SER A 613 -43.78 35.45 -10.88
C SER A 613 -43.02 35.72 -12.18
N ALA A 614 -43.15 36.95 -12.68
CA ALA A 614 -42.47 37.42 -13.89
C ALA A 614 -41.55 38.61 -13.57
N SER A 615 -40.38 38.61 -14.19
CA SER A 615 -39.39 39.68 -14.13
C SER A 615 -38.83 39.95 -15.54
N ASN A 616 -38.05 41.03 -15.68
CA ASN A 616 -37.33 41.36 -16.91
C ASN A 616 -38.22 41.35 -18.18
N VAL A 617 -39.46 41.81 -18.06
CA VAL A 617 -40.41 41.92 -19.18
C VAL A 617 -39.91 42.97 -20.17
N THR A 618 -39.71 42.57 -21.42
CA THR A 618 -39.30 43.44 -22.54
C THR A 618 -40.42 43.50 -23.59
N ALA A 619 -40.14 44.08 -24.76
CA ALA A 619 -41.03 44.06 -25.91
C ALA A 619 -41.21 42.65 -26.52
N ASN A 620 -40.28 41.71 -26.27
CA ASN A 620 -40.27 40.39 -26.92
C ASN A 620 -39.83 39.23 -26.01
N SER A 621 -39.70 39.44 -24.69
CA SER A 621 -39.31 38.40 -23.74
C SER A 621 -39.88 38.62 -22.34
N VAL A 622 -39.95 37.54 -21.56
CA VAL A 622 -40.23 37.54 -20.11
C VAL A 622 -39.39 36.48 -19.43
N GLU A 623 -38.90 36.78 -18.23
CA GLU A 623 -38.31 35.78 -17.33
C GLU A 623 -39.35 35.37 -16.28
N LEU A 624 -39.51 34.07 -16.08
CA LEU A 624 -40.43 33.46 -15.13
C LEU A 624 -39.64 32.77 -14.02
N LYS A 625 -40.17 32.85 -12.79
CA LYS A 625 -39.61 32.17 -11.62
C LYS A 625 -40.73 31.66 -10.71
N TRP A 626 -40.54 30.48 -10.11
CA TRP A 626 -41.45 29.90 -9.12
C TRP A 626 -40.70 29.25 -7.97
N ASN A 627 -41.42 28.85 -6.92
CA ASN A 627 -40.89 28.11 -5.80
C ASN A 627 -40.80 26.61 -6.14
N PRO A 628 -39.77 25.89 -5.66
CA PRO A 628 -39.69 24.45 -5.83
C PRO A 628 -40.90 23.72 -5.24
N SER A 629 -41.48 22.80 -6.00
CA SER A 629 -42.41 21.78 -5.52
C SER A 629 -41.68 20.70 -4.73
N THR A 630 -42.44 19.96 -3.94
CA THR A 630 -41.99 18.82 -3.13
C THR A 630 -42.79 17.58 -3.50
N ASP A 631 -42.20 16.41 -3.30
CA ASP A 631 -42.81 15.12 -3.59
C ASP A 631 -42.28 14.06 -2.62
N ASN A 632 -42.97 12.93 -2.46
CA ASN A 632 -42.58 11.85 -1.55
C ASN A 632 -41.28 11.12 -2.00
N VAL A 633 -40.96 11.13 -3.30
CA VAL A 633 -39.73 10.57 -3.87
C VAL A 633 -38.85 11.68 -4.44
N GLY A 634 -39.43 12.62 -5.19
CA GLY A 634 -38.73 13.80 -5.68
C GLY A 634 -39.24 14.32 -7.03
N VAL A 635 -39.11 15.64 -7.23
CA VAL A 635 -39.50 16.30 -8.48
C VAL A 635 -38.39 16.18 -9.52
N LYS A 636 -38.74 15.70 -10.72
CA LYS A 636 -37.82 15.51 -11.85
C LYS A 636 -37.70 16.76 -12.71
N GLU A 637 -38.83 17.40 -13.04
CA GLU A 637 -38.90 18.49 -14.02
C GLU A 637 -40.16 19.35 -13.85
N TYR A 638 -40.19 20.51 -14.49
CA TYR A 638 -41.34 21.42 -14.57
C TYR A 638 -41.75 21.66 -16.01
N GLN A 639 -43.04 21.57 -16.27
CA GLN A 639 -43.68 21.89 -17.54
C GLN A 639 -44.20 23.33 -17.51
N VAL A 640 -43.66 24.19 -18.37
CA VAL A 640 -44.08 25.59 -18.50
C VAL A 640 -45.11 25.72 -19.61
N LEU A 641 -46.28 26.24 -19.27
CA LEU A 641 -47.39 26.46 -20.20
C LEU A 641 -47.55 27.94 -20.50
N ARG A 642 -47.79 28.28 -21.76
CA ARG A 642 -48.19 29.61 -22.24
C ARG A 642 -49.51 29.49 -23.00
N ASP A 643 -50.49 30.28 -22.59
CA ASP A 643 -51.86 30.27 -23.13
C ASP A 643 -52.49 28.86 -23.15
N GLY A 644 -52.15 28.06 -22.13
CA GLY A 644 -52.63 26.68 -21.96
C GLY A 644 -51.86 25.61 -22.74
N GLN A 645 -50.87 25.98 -23.56
CA GLN A 645 -50.04 25.04 -24.32
C GLN A 645 -48.67 24.86 -23.66
N LEU A 646 -48.17 23.63 -23.60
CA LEU A 646 -46.80 23.35 -23.15
C LEU A 646 -45.81 23.98 -24.13
N ILE A 647 -44.97 24.89 -23.64
CA ILE A 647 -43.93 25.54 -24.45
C ILE A 647 -42.54 25.03 -24.14
N GLN A 648 -42.29 24.54 -22.92
CA GLN A 648 -40.99 23.99 -22.54
C GLN A 648 -41.06 23.11 -21.28
N THR A 649 -40.16 22.14 -21.19
CA THR A 649 -39.85 21.42 -19.93
C THR A 649 -38.48 21.84 -19.41
N VAL A 650 -38.37 22.15 -18.12
CA VAL A 650 -37.12 22.60 -17.47
C VAL A 650 -36.86 21.84 -16.17
N GLN A 651 -35.59 21.66 -15.78
CA GLN A 651 -35.22 21.03 -14.50
C GLN A 651 -35.15 22.02 -13.32
N GLY A 652 -34.94 23.31 -13.62
CA GLY A 652 -34.86 24.38 -12.61
C GLY A 652 -36.21 25.05 -12.34
N THR A 653 -36.20 26.06 -11.47
CA THR A 653 -37.39 26.85 -11.13
C THR A 653 -37.45 28.22 -11.81
N THR A 654 -36.73 28.36 -12.92
CA THR A 654 -36.69 29.56 -13.75
C THR A 654 -36.77 29.21 -15.23
N PHE A 655 -37.38 30.10 -16.02
CA PHE A 655 -37.45 29.97 -17.48
C PHE A 655 -37.61 31.33 -18.15
N THR A 656 -36.87 31.58 -19.24
CA THR A 656 -37.02 32.79 -20.04
C THR A 656 -37.71 32.47 -21.35
N ASP A 657 -38.88 33.06 -21.56
CA ASP A 657 -39.62 32.97 -22.82
C ASP A 657 -39.21 34.14 -23.74
N GLN A 658 -38.90 33.83 -25.00
CA GLN A 658 -38.35 34.74 -25.99
C GLN A 658 -39.21 34.74 -27.27
N ASN A 659 -38.94 35.69 -28.17
CA ASN A 659 -39.64 35.84 -29.46
C ASN A 659 -41.16 36.12 -29.30
N LEU A 660 -41.53 36.81 -28.22
CA LEU A 660 -42.90 37.22 -27.97
C LEU A 660 -43.30 38.40 -28.86
N THR A 661 -44.56 38.45 -29.27
CA THR A 661 -45.16 39.65 -29.85
C THR A 661 -45.24 40.78 -28.83
N VAL A 662 -44.95 41.98 -29.29
CA VAL A 662 -44.99 43.23 -28.53
C VAL A 662 -46.40 43.65 -28.13
N ASN A 663 -46.54 44.34 -26.98
CA ASN A 663 -47.81 44.81 -26.42
C ASN A 663 -48.92 43.74 -26.35
N LYS A 664 -48.53 42.48 -26.15
CA LYS A 664 -49.44 41.33 -26.10
C LYS A 664 -49.40 40.70 -24.71
N GLU A 665 -50.59 40.37 -24.20
CA GLU A 665 -50.74 39.61 -22.96
C GLU A 665 -50.63 38.11 -23.24
N TYR A 666 -49.88 37.43 -22.36
CA TYR A 666 -49.70 35.98 -22.32
C TYR A 666 -50.06 35.45 -20.94
N LYS A 667 -50.62 34.25 -20.88
CA LYS A 667 -50.99 33.59 -19.61
C LYS A 667 -50.06 32.43 -19.33
N TYR A 668 -49.24 32.54 -18.29
CA TYR A 668 -48.28 31.51 -17.90
C TYR A 668 -48.78 30.65 -16.75
N ALA A 669 -48.44 29.37 -16.79
CA ALA A 669 -48.64 28.45 -15.67
C ALA A 669 -47.56 27.36 -15.68
N VAL A 670 -47.36 26.69 -14.55
CA VAL A 670 -46.32 25.66 -14.39
C VAL A 670 -46.91 24.41 -13.71
N LYS A 671 -46.51 23.22 -14.17
CA LYS A 671 -46.75 21.93 -13.51
C LYS A 671 -45.42 21.30 -13.12
N ALA A 672 -45.37 20.55 -12.02
CA ALA A 672 -44.25 19.71 -11.64
C ALA A 672 -44.51 18.25 -12.04
N VAL A 673 -43.46 17.53 -12.41
CA VAL A 673 -43.51 16.11 -12.78
C VAL A 673 -42.43 15.37 -11.99
N ASP A 674 -42.77 14.23 -11.39
CA ASP A 674 -41.81 13.39 -10.65
C ASP A 674 -41.09 12.38 -11.58
N ALA A 675 -40.31 11.49 -10.97
CA ALA A 675 -39.60 10.42 -11.68
C ALA A 675 -40.52 9.27 -12.15
N ALA A 676 -41.68 9.08 -11.52
CA ALA A 676 -42.68 8.06 -11.87
C ALA A 676 -43.63 8.52 -12.99
N GLY A 677 -43.63 9.80 -13.33
CA GLY A 677 -44.50 10.43 -14.33
C GLY A 677 -45.78 11.02 -13.74
N ASN A 678 -45.96 11.06 -12.41
CA ASN A 678 -47.12 11.74 -11.84
C ASN A 678 -46.93 13.26 -12.01
N THR A 679 -48.02 13.95 -12.35
CA THR A 679 -48.00 15.38 -12.68
C THR A 679 -48.85 16.15 -11.68
N SER A 680 -48.29 17.22 -11.13
CA SER A 680 -48.96 18.07 -10.15
C SER A 680 -50.21 18.75 -10.71
N ILE A 681 -51.01 19.29 -9.80
CA ILE A 681 -51.95 20.37 -10.14
C ILE A 681 -51.14 21.55 -10.71
N GLN A 682 -51.70 22.22 -11.72
CA GLN A 682 -51.10 23.40 -12.35
C GLN A 682 -51.08 24.60 -11.39
N SER A 683 -50.03 25.41 -11.41
CA SER A 683 -49.96 26.67 -10.66
C SER A 683 -51.11 27.63 -10.97
N ASN A 684 -51.22 28.69 -10.17
CA ASN A 684 -52.04 29.85 -10.55
C ASN A 684 -51.60 30.40 -11.91
N ILE A 685 -52.56 30.92 -12.68
CA ILE A 685 -52.31 31.55 -13.98
C ILE A 685 -51.74 32.95 -13.74
N LEU A 686 -50.58 33.23 -14.32
CA LEU A 686 -49.93 34.54 -14.29
C LEU A 686 -50.11 35.25 -15.63
N PRO A 687 -50.94 36.30 -15.71
CA PRO A 687 -51.01 37.16 -16.89
C PRO A 687 -49.79 38.08 -16.93
N VAL A 688 -49.09 38.13 -18.06
CA VAL A 688 -47.95 39.02 -18.30
C VAL A 688 -48.12 39.70 -19.65
N LYS A 689 -48.06 41.03 -19.67
CA LYS A 689 -48.12 41.83 -20.88
C LYS A 689 -46.74 42.31 -21.29
N THR A 690 -46.30 41.99 -22.50
CA THR A 690 -45.04 42.50 -23.06
C THR A 690 -45.11 44.02 -23.19
N LYS A 691 -43.97 44.70 -23.05
CA LYS A 691 -43.89 46.16 -23.20
C LYS A 691 -44.18 46.57 -24.64
N ASP A 692 -44.46 47.84 -24.87
CA ASP A 692 -44.45 48.42 -26.21
C ASP A 692 -43.03 48.39 -26.80
N GLN A 693 -42.95 48.43 -28.13
CA GLN A 693 -41.67 48.54 -28.80
C GLN A 693 -41.17 49.95 -28.53
N ASN A 694 -40.15 50.11 -27.68
CA ASN A 694 -39.37 51.34 -27.70
C ASN A 694 -38.78 51.44 -29.11
N ALA A 695 -39.33 52.33 -29.94
CA ALA A 695 -38.77 52.62 -31.25
C ALA A 695 -37.31 53.05 -31.03
N SER A 696 -36.35 52.27 -31.52
CA SER A 696 -34.97 52.71 -31.55
C SER A 696 -34.86 53.78 -32.62
N TYR A 697 -34.80 55.04 -32.21
CA TYR A 697 -34.55 56.14 -33.12
C TYR A 697 -33.05 56.17 -33.47
N GLU A 698 -32.73 56.52 -34.70
CA GLU A 698 -31.35 56.70 -35.12
C GLU A 698 -30.67 57.78 -34.25
N LYS A 699 -29.40 57.61 -33.87
CA LYS A 699 -28.67 58.66 -33.15
C LYS A 699 -28.51 59.87 -34.07
N TRP A 700 -28.78 61.06 -33.57
CA TRP A 700 -28.58 62.28 -34.35
C TRP A 700 -27.10 62.46 -34.72
N ASP A 701 -26.83 62.51 -36.01
CA ASP A 701 -25.55 62.88 -36.61
C ASP A 701 -25.61 64.34 -37.13
N PRO A 702 -24.72 65.24 -36.67
CA PRO A 702 -24.69 66.65 -37.08
C PRO A 702 -24.27 66.86 -38.55
N LYS A 703 -23.81 65.84 -39.26
CA LYS A 703 -23.38 65.90 -40.67
C LYS A 703 -24.34 65.23 -41.65
N LYS A 704 -25.39 64.58 -41.17
CA LYS A 704 -26.34 63.84 -42.00
C LYS A 704 -27.43 64.76 -42.58
N ALA A 705 -27.94 64.41 -43.76
CA ALA A 705 -29.14 65.01 -44.31
C ALA A 705 -30.40 64.43 -43.66
N TYR A 706 -31.35 65.27 -43.26
CA TYR A 706 -32.63 64.86 -42.72
C TYR A 706 -33.78 65.41 -43.55
N THR A 707 -34.82 64.59 -43.68
CA THR A 707 -36.08 64.91 -44.32
C THR A 707 -37.11 65.27 -43.24
N LYS A 708 -38.06 66.15 -43.55
CA LYS A 708 -39.15 66.51 -42.64
C LYS A 708 -39.89 65.24 -42.19
N GLY A 709 -39.99 65.06 -40.87
CA GLY A 709 -40.60 63.89 -40.23
C GLY A 709 -39.60 62.84 -39.74
N ASP A 710 -38.32 62.92 -40.12
CA ASP A 710 -37.27 62.03 -39.60
C ASP A 710 -37.14 62.19 -38.08
N LYS A 711 -37.03 61.07 -37.36
CA LYS A 711 -36.92 61.06 -35.89
C LYS A 711 -35.59 60.48 -35.44
N VAL A 712 -34.90 61.22 -34.58
CA VAL A 712 -33.58 60.89 -34.08
C VAL A 712 -33.53 61.00 -32.56
N GLU A 713 -32.63 60.25 -31.93
CA GLU A 713 -32.32 60.38 -30.51
C GLU A 713 -31.03 61.18 -30.32
N HIS A 714 -31.08 62.17 -29.43
CA HIS A 714 -29.90 62.88 -28.94
C HIS A 714 -30.01 63.08 -27.44
N GLN A 715 -28.99 62.63 -26.69
CA GLN A 715 -28.92 62.77 -25.22
C GLN A 715 -30.19 62.28 -24.49
N GLY A 716 -30.75 61.13 -24.91
CA GLY A 716 -31.92 60.52 -24.27
C GLY A 716 -33.25 61.22 -24.58
N LYS A 717 -33.27 62.23 -25.46
CA LYS A 717 -34.49 62.87 -25.98
C LYS A 717 -34.64 62.57 -27.46
N VAL A 718 -35.89 62.54 -27.92
CA VAL A 718 -36.20 62.31 -29.33
C VAL A 718 -36.62 63.62 -29.98
N TYR A 719 -36.11 63.84 -31.19
CA TYR A 719 -36.37 65.03 -31.99
C TYR A 719 -36.92 64.60 -33.35
N GLU A 720 -37.90 65.35 -33.84
CA GLU A 720 -38.46 65.19 -35.18
C GLU A 720 -38.06 66.38 -36.06
N ALA A 721 -37.50 66.11 -37.24
CA ALA A 721 -37.10 67.15 -38.19
C ALA A 721 -38.35 67.89 -38.71
N VAL A 722 -38.42 69.20 -38.53
CA VAL A 722 -39.60 70.00 -38.96
C VAL A 722 -39.51 70.47 -40.41
N GLN A 723 -38.33 70.36 -41.02
CA GLN A 723 -38.07 70.64 -42.43
C GLN A 723 -36.86 69.84 -42.93
N ASN A 724 -36.74 69.72 -44.25
CA ASN A 724 -35.58 69.11 -44.89
C ASN A 724 -34.34 69.99 -44.66
N HIS A 725 -33.23 69.41 -44.22
CA HIS A 725 -31.98 70.13 -44.03
C HIS A 725 -30.75 69.23 -44.12
N GLN A 726 -29.60 69.82 -44.43
CA GLN A 726 -28.30 69.15 -44.48
C GLN A 726 -27.49 69.55 -43.25
N GLY A 727 -27.07 68.59 -42.43
CA GLY A 727 -26.16 68.83 -41.33
C GLY A 727 -24.76 69.23 -41.82
N ASN A 728 -24.19 70.28 -41.23
CA ASN A 728 -22.84 70.80 -41.55
C ASN A 728 -21.82 70.56 -40.42
N GLY A 729 -22.17 69.79 -39.39
CA GLY A 729 -21.26 69.40 -38.30
C GLY A 729 -21.37 70.22 -37.00
N ASP A 730 -22.26 71.22 -36.93
CA ASP A 730 -22.50 71.99 -35.70
C ASP A 730 -23.38 71.19 -34.72
N GLN A 731 -22.84 70.91 -33.53
CA GLN A 731 -23.47 70.11 -32.48
C GLN A 731 -24.71 70.80 -31.87
N ASN A 732 -24.86 72.11 -32.02
CA ASN A 732 -25.98 72.84 -31.43
C ASN A 732 -27.25 72.80 -32.29
N TRP A 733 -27.16 72.33 -33.54
CA TRP A 733 -28.28 72.36 -34.47
C TRP A 733 -29.45 71.47 -34.05
N ILE A 734 -29.20 70.41 -33.29
CA ILE A 734 -30.27 69.55 -32.73
C ILE A 734 -31.23 70.33 -31.80
N PHE A 735 -30.80 71.47 -31.25
CA PHE A 735 -31.61 72.34 -30.41
C PHE A 735 -32.26 73.51 -31.17
N ALA A 736 -31.95 73.68 -32.46
CA ALA A 736 -32.57 74.71 -33.28
C ALA A 736 -34.03 74.34 -33.57
N LEU A 737 -34.96 75.04 -32.94
CA LEU A 737 -36.40 74.78 -33.07
C LEU A 737 -36.94 74.98 -34.50
N SER A 738 -36.21 75.71 -35.34
CA SER A 738 -36.48 75.84 -36.77
C SER A 738 -36.14 74.57 -37.56
N LEU A 739 -35.33 73.66 -37.03
CA LEU A 739 -34.90 72.41 -37.66
C LEU A 739 -35.49 71.17 -36.96
N TRP A 740 -35.67 71.23 -35.64
CA TRP A 740 -36.05 70.09 -34.81
C TRP A 740 -37.15 70.42 -33.80
N LYS A 741 -38.11 69.50 -33.66
CA LYS A 741 -39.15 69.53 -32.63
C LYS A 741 -38.87 68.42 -31.60
N PRO A 742 -38.61 68.72 -30.32
CA PRO A 742 -38.51 67.68 -29.30
C PRO A 742 -39.86 66.99 -29.11
N LEU A 743 -39.84 65.67 -29.05
CA LEU A 743 -40.99 64.83 -28.77
C LEU A 743 -40.97 64.38 -27.30
N THR A 744 -42.09 64.54 -26.62
CA THR A 744 -42.31 63.93 -25.30
C THR A 744 -42.73 62.49 -25.51
N ILE A 745 -41.85 61.53 -25.24
CA ILE A 745 -42.23 60.11 -25.17
C ILE A 745 -42.95 59.92 -23.83
N LYS A 746 -44.18 59.39 -23.85
CA LYS A 746 -44.89 58.99 -22.63
C LYS A 746 -44.53 57.58 -22.24
#